data_AF-A0AAU7NVG8-F1
#
_entry.id   AF-A0AAU7NVG8-F1
#
_cell.length_a   1.000
_cell.length_b   1.000
_cell.length_c   1.000
_cell.angle_alpha   90.00
_cell.angle_beta   90.00
_cell.angle_gamma   90.00
#
_symmetry.space_group_name_H-M   'P 1'
#
loop_
_entity.id
_entity.type
_entity.pdbx_description
1 polymer ?
#
loop_
_entity_poly.entity_id
_entity_poly.type
_entity_poly.pdbx_seq_one_letter_code
_entity_poly.pdbx_strand_id
1 'polypeptide(L)'
;MIPFNSPLIVAAVALALTPVGVLAKPDPIRHFGKKSPFTIDDLPASKAKTKLKALRGNRRQKAMNWLHSFAFTDRDLKHLHIDDDGGVLYGDVFDLSDLTETSSDGVEQPLAVSAADTFKLHSKPGASNIIYIDVNGHTLSGTAWNSGSASIQAQPYDSDGDTTGFSALELAEIAEIWHRVAEDYVPFDVDVTTEEPGSFGPTTGRLLITHNEDAAGNPMPYASAGGVAYVNVWGRSNYASYYSPALVYYNNLATFPPYIAEAASHEMGHNLSLSHDGTSTQSYYGGHGTGFVSWGPIMGVGYYGNVTQWSKGEYNDASQTEDDIALIGQRLTVRTDDHGDDLFNPTALLIDEQGNISVTSPEADPHNLAPYNKGIIETRSDVDFFAFDAGSGALEITVTPAWDSFYRSSRRGANLDIQATLYDWDGQVIASSDPLDETDARINASVENGQYLLAVSGVGNDVTPYSDYGSVGQYFISGAVTPFSTNNDTTPPNPDPMSWSVAPYSVSRTSIAMQASPASDDSGAVEYLFSCVSGGCGDSGWQTSNQYTAMDLQAGTAYGFQVTARDAYGNETQPSIVASAATASNANPQSNDANITTAEDQSLSIELSALASDDDGDPLSFTIQSPPANGSVVNHNNGSVMYTPNADFYGADSFVYSVHDGFGGSSAASVTIEVSPVNDAPVAAVSAPADNATLTVAFSSAGSFDPDTNDALSYQWNFGDGSGSSAANPSHSYSAAGTYNVTLTVTDPGGLSDSASVTTTVNNPDNMLPGTPGALSYSVDKVVSGWGWRKTISGTVLLGWGRAELASEYEVWRCEEITSGRGKNKTTRCDYSSWLAVTGETRYTTPLIDGAVHYKVRARNANGVSDFTNEVVVSP
;
A
#
# COMPACT_ATOMS: atom_id res chain seq x y z
N MET A 1 24.79 71.07 -6.80
CA MET A 1 24.02 71.66 -5.69
C MET A 1 24.64 71.18 -4.38
N ILE A 2 25.20 72.12 -3.62
CA ILE A 2 25.69 72.06 -2.22
C ILE A 2 24.46 72.37 -1.32
N PRO A 3 24.30 71.98 -0.02
CA PRO A 3 25.32 71.99 1.05
C PRO A 3 25.33 70.94 2.21
N PHE A 4 26.53 70.79 2.81
CA PHE A 4 26.98 70.81 4.24
C PHE A 4 26.23 69.98 5.33
N ASN A 5 26.85 69.39 6.39
CA ASN A 5 28.08 69.67 7.15
C ASN A 5 28.42 68.46 8.10
N SER A 6 29.70 68.25 8.45
CA SER A 6 30.19 67.37 9.56
C SER A 6 30.23 68.14 10.91
N PRO A 7 30.85 67.71 12.06
CA PRO A 7 31.38 66.40 12.55
C PRO A 7 31.22 66.13 14.11
N LEU A 8 31.90 65.09 14.65
CA LEU A 8 32.49 64.88 16.01
C LEU A 8 31.68 64.29 17.23
N ILE A 9 32.20 63.13 17.72
CA ILE A 9 32.58 62.71 19.12
C ILE A 9 31.57 62.83 20.30
N VAL A 10 31.33 61.73 21.05
CA VAL A 10 31.61 61.51 22.52
C VAL A 10 30.83 60.29 23.08
N ALA A 11 31.59 59.45 23.79
CA ALA A 11 31.35 58.46 24.86
C ALA A 11 29.95 58.11 25.43
N ALA A 12 29.76 56.80 25.57
CA ALA A 12 29.36 56.00 26.74
C ALA A 12 28.13 56.38 27.59
N VAL A 13 27.16 55.46 27.67
CA VAL A 13 26.51 55.04 28.93
C VAL A 13 26.18 53.54 28.84
N ALA A 14 26.87 52.72 29.63
CA ALA A 14 26.46 51.35 29.91
C ALA A 14 25.37 51.39 31.00
N LEU A 15 24.16 50.93 30.66
CA LEU A 15 23.10 50.69 31.62
C LEU A 15 22.91 49.19 31.74
N ALA A 16 23.41 48.60 32.83
CA ALA A 16 23.19 47.21 33.17
C ALA A 16 21.73 46.98 33.55
N LEU A 17 20.98 46.33 32.66
CA LEU A 17 19.70 45.70 32.95
C LEU A 17 19.94 44.19 32.99
N THR A 18 19.84 43.60 34.17
CA THR A 18 19.81 42.15 34.36
C THR A 18 18.48 41.61 33.81
N PRO A 19 18.49 40.70 32.81
CA PRO A 19 17.29 40.01 32.42
C PRO A 19 16.97 38.94 33.47
N VAL A 20 15.79 39.07 34.06
CA VAL A 20 15.12 37.99 34.78
C VAL A 20 14.92 36.85 33.78
N GLY A 21 15.58 35.72 34.03
CA GLY A 21 15.41 34.50 33.26
C GLY A 21 13.98 34.00 33.38
N VAL A 22 13.16 34.28 32.38
CA VAL A 22 11.99 33.45 32.09
C VAL A 22 12.56 32.19 31.47
N LEU A 23 12.46 31.05 32.16
CA LEU A 23 12.69 29.74 31.54
C LEU A 23 11.76 29.65 30.32
N ALA A 24 12.34 29.76 29.13
CA ALA A 24 11.63 29.50 27.90
C ALA A 24 11.08 28.07 27.99
N LYS A 25 9.76 27.93 27.86
CA LYS A 25 9.13 26.63 27.63
C LYS A 25 9.87 26.00 26.42
N PRO A 26 10.41 24.76 26.54
CA PRO A 26 11.08 24.13 25.40
C PRO A 26 10.11 24.07 24.23
N ASP A 27 10.59 24.46 23.05
CA ASP A 27 9.81 24.38 21.81
C ASP A 27 9.32 22.92 21.63
N PRO A 28 8.07 22.70 21.22
CA PRO A 28 7.57 21.36 20.97
C PRO A 28 8.40 20.71 19.85
N ILE A 29 9.03 19.58 20.18
CA ILE A 29 9.87 18.79 19.28
C ILE A 29 9.04 18.39 18.05
N ARG A 30 9.52 18.74 16.85
CA ARG A 30 8.83 18.38 15.60
C ARG A 30 9.27 17.00 15.15
N HIS A 31 8.30 16.14 14.85
CA HIS A 31 8.53 14.77 14.38
C HIS A 31 8.36 14.67 12.85
N PHE A 32 9.21 13.86 12.23
CA PHE A 32 9.27 13.61 10.80
C PHE A 32 9.48 12.11 10.53
N GLY A 33 9.26 11.68 9.29
CA GLY A 33 9.55 10.31 8.85
C GLY A 33 8.38 9.34 9.04
N LYS A 34 8.63 8.15 9.60
CA LYS A 34 7.65 7.06 9.76
C LYS A 34 6.40 7.55 10.50
N LYS A 35 5.24 7.51 9.85
CA LYS A 35 3.93 8.00 10.31
C LYS A 35 3.80 9.54 10.47
N SER A 36 4.83 10.30 10.10
CA SER A 36 4.83 11.78 10.03
C SER A 36 5.43 12.25 8.70
N PRO A 37 4.72 12.05 7.56
CA PRO A 37 5.22 12.38 6.23
C PRO A 37 5.50 13.88 6.09
N PHE A 38 6.53 14.20 5.33
CA PHE A 38 7.05 15.55 5.17
C PHE A 38 7.60 15.76 3.74
N THR A 39 7.58 16.99 3.29
CA THR A 39 8.29 17.44 2.08
C THR A 39 9.63 18.07 2.48
N ILE A 40 10.61 18.13 1.57
CA ILE A 40 11.92 18.73 1.87
C ILE A 40 11.79 20.15 2.43
N ASP A 41 10.75 20.90 2.05
CA ASP A 41 10.50 22.25 2.53
C ASP A 41 9.99 22.32 3.97
N ASP A 42 9.39 21.24 4.49
CA ASP A 42 8.90 21.13 5.87
C ASP A 42 10.03 20.95 6.90
N LEU A 43 11.18 20.45 6.46
CA LEU A 43 12.36 20.32 7.34
C LEU A 43 12.85 21.70 7.78
N PRO A 44 13.31 21.89 9.03
CA PRO A 44 14.04 23.10 9.41
C PRO A 44 15.36 23.22 8.63
N ALA A 45 15.96 24.42 8.65
CA ALA A 45 17.24 24.65 7.98
C ALA A 45 18.34 23.76 8.60
N SER A 46 18.87 22.82 7.82
CA SER A 46 19.89 21.86 8.26
C SER A 46 20.82 21.45 7.11
N LYS A 47 21.95 20.80 7.43
CA LYS A 47 22.85 20.21 6.43
C LYS A 47 22.10 19.15 5.61
N ALA A 48 21.31 18.29 6.26
CA ALA A 48 20.45 17.31 5.61
C ALA A 48 19.46 17.95 4.61
N LYS A 49 18.74 19.02 5.01
CA LYS A 49 17.83 19.74 4.09
C LYS A 49 18.58 20.33 2.90
N THR A 50 19.75 20.91 3.13
CA THR A 50 20.57 21.52 2.08
C THR A 50 21.04 20.46 1.08
N LYS A 51 21.48 19.30 1.57
CA LYS A 51 21.91 18.18 0.73
C LYS A 51 20.77 17.56 -0.06
N LEU A 52 19.60 17.35 0.55
CA LEU A 52 18.39 16.85 -0.15
C LEU A 52 17.99 17.76 -1.32
N LYS A 53 18.11 19.09 -1.16
CA LYS A 53 17.85 20.04 -2.26
C LYS A 53 18.89 19.96 -3.37
N ALA A 54 20.14 19.63 -3.05
CA ALA A 54 21.23 19.52 -4.02
C ALA A 54 21.18 18.21 -4.85
N LEU A 55 20.76 17.10 -4.25
CA LEU A 55 20.61 15.79 -4.94
C LEU A 55 19.61 15.88 -6.10
N ARG A 56 19.82 15.15 -7.21
CA ARG A 56 18.93 15.17 -8.39
C ARG A 56 18.32 13.79 -8.67
N GLY A 57 17.09 13.78 -9.23
CA GLY A 57 16.43 12.58 -9.74
C GLY A 57 16.29 11.45 -8.71
N ASN A 58 16.65 10.24 -9.13
CA ASN A 58 16.49 9.01 -8.34
C ASN A 58 17.24 9.01 -6.99
N ARG A 59 18.37 9.73 -6.90
CA ARG A 59 19.17 9.83 -5.66
C ARG A 59 18.43 10.58 -4.56
N ARG A 60 17.74 11.67 -4.93
CA ARG A 60 16.86 12.41 -4.01
C ARG A 60 15.69 11.54 -3.56
N GLN A 61 15.10 10.77 -4.47
CA GLN A 61 14.00 9.86 -4.14
C GLN A 61 14.45 8.73 -3.19
N LYS A 62 15.65 8.18 -3.39
CA LYS A 62 16.27 7.17 -2.52
C LYS A 62 16.43 7.70 -1.09
N ALA A 63 17.03 8.88 -0.92
CA ALA A 63 17.20 9.51 0.39
C ALA A 63 15.86 9.82 1.07
N MET A 64 14.87 10.32 0.32
CA MET A 64 13.53 10.62 0.85
C MET A 64 12.77 9.35 1.25
N ASN A 65 12.84 8.27 0.47
CA ASN A 65 12.22 6.99 0.82
C ASN A 65 12.82 6.42 2.11
N TRP A 66 14.14 6.52 2.27
CA TRP A 66 14.82 6.08 3.48
C TRP A 66 14.45 6.93 4.69
N LEU A 67 14.44 8.27 4.58
CA LEU A 67 13.97 9.15 5.66
C LEU A 67 12.50 8.94 6.05
N HIS A 68 11.68 8.37 5.17
CA HIS A 68 10.30 7.99 5.50
C HIS A 68 10.19 6.59 6.14
N SER A 69 11.26 5.80 6.21
CA SER A 69 11.24 4.44 6.76
C SER A 69 11.30 4.37 8.29
N PHE A 70 11.82 5.42 8.95
CA PHE A 70 11.96 5.53 10.41
C PHE A 70 11.53 6.92 10.91
N ALA A 71 11.23 7.04 12.20
CA ALA A 71 10.81 8.30 12.80
C ALA A 71 12.03 9.06 13.34
N PHE A 72 12.06 10.37 13.14
CA PHE A 72 13.12 11.24 13.67
C PHE A 72 12.56 12.63 14.00
N THR A 73 13.35 13.42 14.73
CA THR A 73 12.98 14.76 15.19
C THR A 73 13.82 15.85 14.53
N ASP A 74 13.44 17.11 14.71
CA ASP A 74 14.28 18.25 14.28
C ASP A 74 15.67 18.27 14.93
N ARG A 75 15.86 17.65 16.10
CA ARG A 75 17.16 17.50 16.76
C ARG A 75 18.09 16.54 16.04
N ASP A 76 17.53 15.50 15.44
CA ASP A 76 18.28 14.45 14.73
C ASP A 76 18.85 14.95 13.39
N LEU A 77 18.28 16.00 12.82
CA LEU A 77 18.74 16.59 11.55
C LEU A 77 20.17 17.12 11.57
N LYS A 78 20.74 17.37 12.76
CA LYS A 78 22.14 17.79 12.92
C LYS A 78 23.12 16.61 12.85
N HIS A 79 22.63 15.39 13.11
CA HIS A 79 23.36 14.13 13.09
C HIS A 79 23.08 13.33 11.80
N LEU A 80 22.02 13.68 11.06
CA LEU A 80 21.73 13.06 9.77
C LEU A 80 22.63 13.63 8.67
N HIS A 81 23.45 12.75 8.11
CA HIS A 81 24.30 12.98 6.95
C HIS A 81 23.69 12.28 5.74
N ILE A 82 23.76 12.93 4.57
CA ILE A 82 23.25 12.37 3.32
C ILE A 82 24.39 12.46 2.32
N ASP A 83 24.72 11.36 1.67
CA ASP A 83 25.80 11.32 0.67
C ASP A 83 25.31 11.83 -0.70
N ASP A 84 26.19 11.81 -1.71
CA ASP A 84 25.88 12.25 -3.08
C ASP A 84 25.07 11.24 -3.91
N ASP A 85 24.86 10.02 -3.40
CA ASP A 85 24.08 8.94 -4.01
C ASP A 85 22.71 8.74 -3.36
N GLY A 86 22.42 9.49 -2.31
CA GLY A 86 21.16 9.44 -1.57
C GLY A 86 21.12 8.39 -0.46
N GLY A 87 22.27 7.87 -0.04
CA GLY A 87 22.42 7.18 1.24
C GLY A 87 22.29 8.16 2.40
N VAL A 88 21.75 7.69 3.51
CA VAL A 88 21.51 8.50 4.71
C VAL A 88 22.16 7.78 5.89
N LEU A 89 22.95 8.53 6.64
CA LEU A 89 23.77 8.08 7.76
C LEU A 89 23.40 8.90 9.00
N TYR A 90 23.38 8.29 10.17
CA TYR A 90 23.23 8.99 11.43
C TYR A 90 24.59 8.99 12.13
N GLY A 91 25.21 10.16 12.29
CA GLY A 91 26.47 10.36 12.98
C GLY A 91 26.25 11.15 14.26
N ASP A 92 26.31 10.47 15.39
CA ASP A 92 26.47 11.12 16.69
C ASP A 92 27.96 11.24 17.01
N VAL A 93 28.38 12.41 17.48
CA VAL A 93 29.73 12.59 18.00
C VAL A 93 29.54 12.59 19.51
N PHE A 94 29.86 11.45 20.14
CA PHE A 94 29.91 11.37 21.59
C PHE A 94 30.88 12.44 22.10
N ASP A 95 30.35 13.48 22.74
CA ASP A 95 31.16 14.38 23.54
C ASP A 95 31.50 13.62 24.83
N LEU A 96 32.73 13.09 24.89
CA LEU A 96 33.30 12.31 26.01
C LEU A 96 33.21 13.03 27.38
N SER A 97 32.77 14.30 27.41
CA SER A 97 32.58 15.07 28.63
C SER A 97 31.33 14.71 29.44
N ASP A 98 30.41 13.89 28.93
CA ASP A 98 29.25 13.37 29.68
C ASP A 98 29.46 11.94 30.22
N LEU A 99 30.64 11.32 30.03
CA LEU A 99 31.01 10.01 30.59
C LEU A 99 31.99 10.09 31.77
N THR A 100 32.37 11.29 32.19
CA THR A 100 33.15 11.46 33.42
C THR A 100 32.24 11.55 34.65
N GLU A 101 31.44 10.53 34.92
CA GLU A 101 31.23 10.15 36.32
C GLU A 101 32.32 9.16 36.69
N THR A 102 33.25 9.68 37.48
CA THR A 102 34.32 8.92 38.11
C THR A 102 33.71 8.09 39.23
N SER A 103 33.61 6.78 39.05
CA SER A 103 33.79 5.84 40.15
C SER A 103 35.05 5.03 39.88
N SER A 104 36.16 5.57 40.36
CA SER A 104 37.34 4.76 40.62
C SER A 104 37.02 3.83 41.78
N ASP A 105 36.48 2.65 41.48
CA ASP A 105 36.48 1.55 42.44
C ASP A 105 37.12 0.35 41.75
N GLY A 106 38.36 0.06 42.18
CA GLY A 106 39.06 -1.13 41.73
C GLY A 106 38.35 -2.37 42.26
N VAL A 107 38.08 -3.32 41.37
CA VAL A 107 37.65 -4.71 41.63
C VAL A 107 37.01 -4.88 43.02
N GLU A 108 35.87 -4.24 43.26
CA GLU A 108 35.02 -4.61 44.38
C GLU A 108 34.12 -5.73 43.90
N GLN A 109 34.20 -6.88 44.59
CA GLN A 109 33.40 -8.07 44.32
C GLN A 109 31.90 -7.69 44.35
N PRO A 110 31.06 -8.17 43.41
CA PRO A 110 29.63 -7.89 43.43
C PRO A 110 29.03 -8.34 44.77
N LEU A 111 28.34 -7.42 45.43
CA LEU A 111 27.72 -7.65 46.73
C LEU A 111 26.50 -8.56 46.58
N ALA A 112 26.23 -9.36 47.61
CA ALA A 112 25.01 -10.15 47.73
C ALA A 112 23.75 -9.30 47.54
N VAL A 113 22.65 -9.88 47.01
CA VAL A 113 21.32 -9.23 46.91
C VAL A 113 21.06 -8.42 48.18
N SER A 114 20.84 -7.12 48.01
CA SER A 114 20.53 -6.28 49.15
C SER A 114 19.18 -6.71 49.72
N ALA A 115 19.05 -6.77 51.04
CA ALA A 115 17.81 -7.10 51.73
C ALA A 115 16.60 -6.26 51.29
N ALA A 116 16.82 -5.08 50.69
CA ALA A 116 15.78 -4.19 50.19
C ALA A 116 15.26 -4.58 48.80
N ASP A 117 16.03 -5.37 48.04
CA ASP A 117 15.74 -5.71 46.64
C ASP A 117 15.22 -7.15 46.47
N THR A 118 15.36 -8.01 47.49
CA THR A 118 14.85 -9.40 47.50
C THR A 118 13.37 -9.55 47.15
N PHE A 119 12.55 -8.51 47.37
CA PHE A 119 11.12 -8.49 47.03
C PHE A 119 10.79 -7.70 45.76
N LYS A 120 11.82 -7.33 44.99
CA LYS A 120 11.74 -6.55 43.75
C LYS A 120 12.56 -7.19 42.62
N LEU A 121 12.87 -8.48 42.76
CA LEU A 121 13.61 -9.22 41.75
C LEU A 121 12.68 -9.55 40.57
N HIS A 122 13.22 -9.42 39.37
CA HIS A 122 12.52 -9.66 38.11
C HIS A 122 13.50 -10.26 37.09
N SER A 123 13.14 -11.37 36.46
CA SER A 123 13.98 -12.00 35.43
C SER A 123 13.74 -11.38 34.05
N LYS A 124 12.57 -10.79 33.83
CA LYS A 124 12.22 -10.08 32.61
C LYS A 124 11.11 -9.05 32.86
N PRO A 125 11.42 -7.89 33.45
CA PRO A 125 10.43 -6.85 33.68
C PRO A 125 9.63 -6.51 32.41
N GLY A 126 8.30 -6.57 32.50
CA GLY A 126 7.39 -6.22 31.40
C GLY A 126 6.96 -7.38 30.51
N ALA A 127 7.38 -8.63 30.79
CA ALA A 127 6.83 -9.80 30.11
C ALA A 127 5.32 -9.96 30.36
N SER A 128 4.60 -10.52 29.39
CA SER A 128 3.14 -10.72 29.51
C SER A 128 2.75 -11.96 30.33
N ASN A 129 3.67 -12.90 30.49
CA ASN A 129 3.55 -14.03 31.40
C ASN A 129 4.34 -13.73 32.67
N ILE A 130 3.76 -14.00 33.83
CA ILE A 130 4.37 -13.68 35.12
C ILE A 130 4.27 -14.88 36.04
N ILE A 131 5.42 -15.37 36.52
CA ILE A 131 5.53 -16.35 37.59
C ILE A 131 5.91 -15.60 38.86
N TYR A 132 4.94 -15.43 39.75
CA TYR A 132 5.16 -14.78 41.05
C TYR A 132 5.54 -15.82 42.11
N ILE A 133 6.74 -15.71 42.64
CA ILE A 133 7.22 -16.49 43.79
C ILE A 133 6.74 -15.78 45.06
N ASP A 134 5.71 -16.36 45.67
CA ASP A 134 5.08 -15.85 46.88
C ASP A 134 5.68 -16.55 48.11
N VAL A 135 6.45 -15.79 48.89
CA VAL A 135 7.06 -16.23 50.15
C VAL A 135 6.45 -15.49 51.36
N ASN A 136 5.50 -14.59 51.13
CA ASN A 136 4.91 -13.73 52.18
C ASN A 136 3.76 -14.41 52.93
N GLY A 137 3.35 -15.60 52.48
CA GLY A 137 2.13 -16.26 52.93
C GLY A 137 0.90 -15.74 52.18
N HIS A 138 -0.18 -16.54 52.20
CA HIS A 138 -1.36 -16.25 51.38
C HIS A 138 -2.66 -16.78 52.01
N THR A 139 -3.76 -16.05 51.85
CA THR A 139 -5.09 -16.55 52.19
C THR A 139 -5.72 -17.27 51.01
N LEU A 140 -5.78 -18.61 51.07
CA LEU A 140 -6.48 -19.40 50.06
C LEU A 140 -7.99 -19.37 50.36
N SER A 141 -8.79 -18.82 49.45
CA SER A 141 -10.23 -18.71 49.64
C SER A 141 -10.98 -18.91 48.33
N GLY A 142 -11.90 -19.89 48.30
CA GLY A 142 -12.72 -20.16 47.12
C GLY A 142 -11.94 -20.77 45.95
N THR A 143 -10.76 -21.34 46.22
CA THR A 143 -9.93 -22.02 45.23
C THR A 143 -10.24 -23.52 45.23
N ALA A 144 -9.70 -24.26 44.26
CA ALA A 144 -9.80 -25.71 44.18
C ALA A 144 -9.13 -26.41 45.38
N TRP A 145 -8.25 -25.71 46.11
CA TRP A 145 -7.61 -26.20 47.32
C TRP A 145 -8.52 -26.23 48.55
N ASN A 146 -9.54 -25.35 48.60
CA ASN A 146 -10.45 -25.26 49.74
C ASN A 146 -11.93 -25.09 49.34
N SER A 147 -12.31 -25.51 48.14
CA SER A 147 -13.66 -25.40 47.61
C SER A 147 -14.68 -26.03 48.56
N GLY A 148 -15.58 -25.21 49.11
CA GLY A 148 -16.61 -25.62 50.07
C GLY A 148 -16.16 -25.71 51.54
N SER A 149 -14.93 -25.29 51.86
CA SER A 149 -14.36 -25.26 53.22
C SER A 149 -13.97 -23.82 53.64
N ALA A 150 -13.51 -23.65 54.88
CA ALA A 150 -13.00 -22.37 55.37
C ALA A 150 -11.73 -21.93 54.62
N SER A 151 -11.43 -20.63 54.64
CA SER A 151 -10.19 -20.08 54.09
C SER A 151 -8.97 -20.63 54.83
N ILE A 152 -7.91 -20.96 54.10
CA ILE A 152 -6.65 -21.46 54.66
C ILE A 152 -5.66 -20.30 54.73
N GLN A 153 -4.98 -20.13 55.86
CA GLN A 153 -3.99 -19.07 56.09
C GLN A 153 -2.59 -19.67 55.95
N ALA A 154 -2.03 -19.66 54.74
CA ALA A 154 -0.68 -20.15 54.50
C ALA A 154 0.35 -19.22 55.16
N GLN A 155 1.39 -19.81 55.74
CA GLN A 155 2.42 -19.09 56.49
C GLN A 155 3.48 -18.50 55.54
N PRO A 156 4.18 -17.41 55.93
CA PRO A 156 5.38 -16.95 55.24
C PRO A 156 6.49 -18.02 55.23
N TYR A 157 7.46 -17.87 54.33
CA TYR A 157 8.72 -18.60 54.40
C TYR A 157 9.45 -18.25 55.70
N ASP A 158 9.94 -19.27 56.40
CA ASP A 158 10.58 -19.14 57.71
C ASP A 158 11.60 -20.28 57.87
N SER A 159 12.89 -19.94 57.94
CA SER A 159 13.99 -20.90 58.11
C SER A 159 14.64 -20.86 59.50
N ASP A 160 14.33 -19.85 60.32
CA ASP A 160 14.90 -19.68 61.66
C ASP A 160 13.89 -19.79 62.82
N GLY A 161 12.60 -19.89 62.49
CA GLY A 161 11.46 -20.00 63.41
C GLY A 161 10.86 -18.65 63.83
N ASP A 162 11.30 -17.52 63.27
CA ASP A 162 10.76 -16.19 63.54
C ASP A 162 9.77 -15.73 62.45
N THR A 163 8.49 -16.03 62.67
CA THR A 163 7.41 -15.65 61.75
C THR A 163 7.11 -14.13 61.68
N THR A 164 7.86 -13.26 62.37
CA THR A 164 7.55 -11.82 62.45
C THR A 164 8.22 -10.96 61.38
N GLY A 165 9.17 -11.51 60.63
CA GLY A 165 9.82 -10.85 59.49
C GLY A 165 10.95 -11.70 58.92
N PHE A 166 11.55 -11.25 57.81
CA PHE A 166 12.61 -12.00 57.12
C PHE A 166 14.01 -11.65 57.66
N SER A 167 14.77 -12.65 58.09
CA SER A 167 16.17 -12.53 58.47
C SER A 167 17.08 -12.33 57.26
N ALA A 168 18.31 -11.85 57.47
CA ALA A 168 19.28 -11.68 56.38
C ALA A 168 19.64 -13.03 55.69
N LEU A 169 19.55 -14.13 56.43
CA LEU A 169 19.74 -15.47 55.88
C LEU A 169 18.58 -15.84 54.96
N GLU A 170 17.34 -15.66 55.43
CA GLU A 170 16.14 -15.95 54.63
C GLU A 170 16.08 -15.11 53.36
N LEU A 171 16.49 -13.84 53.41
CA LEU A 171 16.52 -12.98 52.22
C LEU A 171 17.53 -13.49 51.18
N ALA A 172 18.68 -14.03 51.62
CA ALA A 172 19.65 -14.66 50.73
C ALA A 172 19.13 -16.01 50.19
N GLU A 173 18.43 -16.79 51.00
CA GLU A 173 17.79 -18.04 50.58
C GLU A 173 16.67 -17.80 49.56
N ILE A 174 15.83 -16.78 49.76
CA ILE A 174 14.78 -16.36 48.83
C ILE A 174 15.39 -15.90 47.51
N ALA A 175 16.45 -15.10 47.56
CA ALA A 175 17.18 -14.69 46.36
C ALA A 175 17.75 -15.90 45.59
N GLU A 176 18.34 -16.88 46.30
CA GLU A 176 18.83 -18.11 45.68
C GLU A 176 17.67 -18.90 45.06
N ILE A 177 16.52 -19.04 45.73
CA ILE A 177 15.35 -19.73 45.17
C ILE A 177 14.89 -19.02 43.90
N TRP A 178 14.72 -17.70 43.94
CA TRP A 178 14.28 -16.92 42.79
C TRP A 178 15.23 -17.08 41.61
N HIS A 179 16.53 -16.97 41.84
CA HIS A 179 17.55 -17.04 40.78
C HIS A 179 17.49 -18.37 40.03
N ARG A 180 17.38 -19.48 40.76
CA ARG A 180 17.29 -20.82 40.18
C ARG A 180 16.02 -21.02 39.35
N VAL A 181 14.88 -20.57 39.87
CA VAL A 181 13.60 -20.64 39.13
C VAL A 181 13.63 -19.70 37.92
N ALA A 182 14.23 -18.52 38.06
CA ALA A 182 14.39 -17.56 36.97
C ALA A 182 15.22 -18.15 35.83
N GLU A 183 16.33 -18.83 36.15
CA GLU A 183 17.18 -19.51 35.18
C GLU A 183 16.46 -20.64 34.45
N ASP A 184 15.68 -21.47 35.16
CA ASP A 184 14.88 -22.53 34.52
C ASP A 184 13.95 -21.98 33.44
N TYR A 185 13.36 -20.82 33.67
CA TYR A 185 12.42 -20.21 32.74
C TYR A 185 13.04 -19.16 31.82
N VAL A 186 14.36 -18.93 31.90
CA VAL A 186 15.03 -17.86 31.16
C VAL A 186 14.93 -17.98 29.64
N PRO A 187 14.81 -19.16 28.99
CA PRO A 187 14.59 -19.23 27.54
C PRO A 187 13.21 -18.70 27.08
N PHE A 188 12.27 -18.47 28.01
CA PHE A 188 10.90 -18.09 27.71
C PHE A 188 10.60 -16.63 28.04
N ASP A 189 9.66 -16.02 27.32
CA ASP A 189 9.12 -14.68 27.53
C ASP A 189 8.20 -14.65 28.77
N VAL A 190 8.83 -14.79 29.93
CA VAL A 190 8.18 -14.82 31.24
C VAL A 190 9.02 -14.04 32.25
N ASP A 191 8.31 -13.32 33.11
CA ASP A 191 8.90 -12.62 34.24
C ASP A 191 8.73 -13.48 35.48
N VAL A 192 9.82 -14.08 35.95
CA VAL A 192 9.89 -14.72 37.26
C VAL A 192 10.21 -13.62 38.26
N THR A 193 9.32 -13.40 39.22
CA THR A 193 9.42 -12.25 40.11
C THR A 193 9.06 -12.59 41.55
N THR A 194 9.72 -11.90 42.48
CA THR A 194 9.37 -11.85 43.90
C THR A 194 8.52 -10.63 44.26
N GLU A 195 8.30 -9.71 43.30
CA GLU A 195 7.41 -8.55 43.48
C GLU A 195 5.97 -8.95 43.18
N GLU A 196 5.05 -8.64 44.09
CA GLU A 196 3.64 -9.02 43.89
C GLU A 196 3.05 -8.28 42.67
N PRO A 197 2.51 -9.00 41.68
CA PRO A 197 1.91 -8.38 40.50
C PRO A 197 0.67 -7.55 40.88
N GLY A 198 0.54 -6.36 40.26
CA GLY A 198 -0.60 -5.47 40.51
C GLY A 198 -1.97 -6.03 40.13
N SER A 199 -2.02 -7.13 39.35
CA SER A 199 -3.24 -7.88 39.05
C SER A 199 -2.92 -9.32 38.66
N PHE A 200 -3.79 -10.26 39.03
CA PHE A 200 -3.67 -11.67 38.66
C PHE A 200 -4.62 -12.02 37.51
N GLY A 201 -4.07 -12.29 36.33
CA GLY A 201 -4.77 -12.74 35.13
C GLY A 201 -4.53 -14.23 34.82
N PRO A 202 -5.05 -14.75 33.69
CA PRO A 202 -4.85 -16.14 33.27
C PRO A 202 -3.38 -16.51 32.99
N THR A 203 -2.51 -15.53 32.78
CA THR A 203 -1.06 -15.67 32.53
C THR A 203 -0.20 -15.18 33.70
N THR A 204 -0.82 -14.98 34.87
CA THR A 204 -0.13 -14.61 36.10
C THR A 204 -0.33 -15.73 37.11
N GLY A 205 0.73 -16.47 37.40
CA GLY A 205 0.68 -17.55 38.38
C GLY A 205 1.42 -17.25 39.64
N ARG A 206 1.01 -17.99 40.66
CA ARG A 206 1.53 -17.87 42.01
C ARG A 206 2.15 -19.21 42.38
N LEU A 207 3.45 -19.20 42.64
CA LEU A 207 4.18 -20.28 43.30
C LEU A 207 4.29 -19.91 44.77
N LEU A 208 3.46 -20.53 45.61
CA LEU A 208 3.43 -20.25 47.04
C LEU A 208 4.37 -21.20 47.78
N ILE A 209 5.48 -20.65 48.27
CA ILE A 209 6.42 -21.35 49.13
C ILE A 209 6.01 -21.11 50.57
N THR A 210 5.61 -22.18 51.26
CA THR A 210 4.99 -22.08 52.59
C THR A 210 5.24 -23.33 53.44
N HIS A 211 4.89 -23.27 54.72
CA HIS A 211 4.97 -24.43 55.60
C HIS A 211 3.86 -25.44 55.26
N ASN A 212 4.08 -26.73 55.51
CA ASN A 212 3.06 -27.78 55.31
C ASN A 212 1.87 -27.72 56.30
N GLU A 213 1.83 -26.73 57.18
CA GLU A 213 0.74 -26.43 58.11
C GLU A 213 0.34 -24.96 57.97
N ASP A 214 -0.95 -24.67 58.12
CA ASP A 214 -1.48 -23.30 58.11
C ASP A 214 -1.16 -22.54 59.41
N ALA A 215 -1.47 -21.25 59.48
CA ALA A 215 -1.24 -20.42 60.66
C ALA A 215 -1.98 -20.88 61.93
N ALA A 216 -2.95 -21.81 61.81
CA ALA A 216 -3.66 -22.42 62.94
C ALA A 216 -3.13 -23.83 63.29
N GLY A 217 -2.08 -24.30 62.62
CA GLY A 217 -1.48 -25.62 62.82
C GLY A 217 -2.27 -26.76 62.17
N ASN A 218 -3.17 -26.46 61.23
CA ASN A 218 -3.86 -27.50 60.46
C ASN A 218 -3.03 -27.89 59.23
N PRO A 219 -3.04 -29.17 58.81
CA PRO A 219 -2.32 -29.58 57.60
C PRO A 219 -2.81 -28.85 56.34
N MET A 220 -1.86 -28.40 55.52
CA MET A 220 -2.12 -27.86 54.18
C MET A 220 -2.55 -29.00 53.20
N PRO A 221 -3.16 -28.68 52.04
CA PRO A 221 -3.55 -29.67 51.04
C PRO A 221 -2.35 -30.52 50.58
N TYR A 222 -2.42 -31.85 50.72
CA TYR A 222 -1.29 -32.75 50.40
C TYR A 222 0.01 -32.43 51.19
N ALA A 223 -0.11 -32.01 52.45
CA ALA A 223 1.00 -31.63 53.35
C ALA A 223 2.16 -32.63 53.51
N SER A 224 2.06 -33.87 53.01
CA SER A 224 3.16 -34.84 53.01
C SER A 224 4.06 -34.79 51.78
N ALA A 225 3.69 -34.02 50.75
CA ALA A 225 4.46 -33.88 49.51
C ALA A 225 5.50 -32.75 49.60
N GLY A 226 6.49 -32.74 48.72
CA GLY A 226 7.40 -31.59 48.59
C GLY A 226 6.74 -30.38 47.94
N GLY A 227 5.87 -30.63 46.96
CA GLY A 227 4.97 -29.65 46.35
C GLY A 227 3.71 -30.31 45.82
N VAL A 228 2.75 -29.50 45.39
CA VAL A 228 1.56 -29.95 44.66
C VAL A 228 0.97 -28.84 43.78
N ALA A 229 0.62 -29.21 42.55
CA ALA A 229 0.00 -28.33 41.59
C ALA A 229 -1.11 -29.03 40.79
N TYR A 230 -2.02 -28.24 40.22
CA TYR A 230 -2.93 -28.72 39.20
C TYR A 230 -2.22 -28.78 37.85
N VAL A 231 -2.46 -29.85 37.09
CA VAL A 231 -1.86 -30.02 35.77
C VAL A 231 -2.64 -29.25 34.71
N ASN A 232 -1.93 -28.57 33.80
CA ASN A 232 -2.48 -27.96 32.60
C ASN A 232 -3.61 -26.94 32.89
N VAL A 233 -3.33 -26.00 33.80
CA VAL A 233 -4.27 -24.94 34.21
C VAL A 233 -3.81 -23.53 33.82
N TRP A 234 -2.52 -23.33 33.51
CA TRP A 234 -2.01 -22.02 33.07
C TRP A 234 -2.63 -21.57 31.75
N GLY A 235 -2.93 -20.28 31.63
CA GLY A 235 -3.59 -19.68 30.48
C GLY A 235 -5.12 -19.83 30.48
N ARG A 236 -5.71 -20.58 31.43
CA ARG A 236 -7.17 -20.65 31.58
C ARG A 236 -7.71 -19.39 32.25
N SER A 237 -8.88 -18.91 31.81
CA SER A 237 -9.51 -17.69 32.33
C SER A 237 -9.78 -17.69 33.83
N ASN A 238 -9.89 -18.86 34.47
CA ASN A 238 -10.10 -19.03 35.90
C ASN A 238 -8.84 -19.49 36.67
N TYR A 239 -7.67 -19.50 36.05
CA TYR A 239 -6.42 -19.90 36.70
C TYR A 239 -6.14 -19.06 37.96
N ALA A 240 -6.09 -17.74 37.81
CA ALA A 240 -5.80 -16.78 38.89
C ALA A 240 -6.74 -16.87 40.10
N SER A 241 -8.00 -17.29 39.90
CA SER A 241 -9.02 -17.26 40.96
C SER A 241 -9.40 -18.62 41.52
N TYR A 242 -9.31 -19.69 40.72
CA TYR A 242 -9.76 -21.02 41.13
C TYR A 242 -8.61 -22.02 41.28
N TYR A 243 -7.57 -22.00 40.44
CA TYR A 243 -6.50 -23.01 40.48
C TYR A 243 -5.20 -22.54 41.13
N SER A 244 -4.94 -21.24 41.15
CA SER A 244 -3.80 -20.61 41.81
C SER A 244 -3.96 -20.64 43.35
N PRO A 245 -2.88 -20.83 44.14
CA PRO A 245 -1.47 -21.05 43.75
C PRO A 245 -1.08 -22.51 43.46
N ALA A 246 0.09 -22.73 42.88
CA ALA A 246 0.86 -23.99 43.05
C ALA A 246 1.59 -23.95 44.40
N LEU A 247 1.62 -25.07 45.14
CA LEU A 247 2.07 -25.12 46.54
C LEU A 247 3.43 -25.81 46.64
N VAL A 248 4.37 -25.22 47.37
CA VAL A 248 5.69 -25.79 47.67
C VAL A 248 5.91 -25.75 49.17
N TYR A 249 6.18 -26.91 49.77
CA TYR A 249 6.32 -27.08 51.22
C TYR A 249 7.79 -27.13 51.64
N TYR A 250 8.36 -25.96 51.97
CA TYR A 250 9.80 -25.84 52.21
C TYR A 250 10.31 -26.76 53.33
N ASN A 251 9.50 -27.00 54.36
CA ASN A 251 9.87 -27.81 55.53
C ASN A 251 9.85 -29.32 55.25
N ASN A 252 9.23 -29.76 54.14
CA ASN A 252 9.38 -31.13 53.62
C ASN A 252 10.63 -31.28 52.73
N LEU A 253 11.27 -30.15 52.38
CA LEU A 253 12.41 -30.07 51.46
C LEU A 253 13.70 -29.70 52.20
N ALA A 254 13.82 -30.16 53.44
CA ALA A 254 14.95 -29.88 54.34
C ALA A 254 15.21 -28.38 54.59
N THR A 255 14.27 -27.50 54.23
CA THR A 255 14.46 -26.04 54.21
C THR A 255 15.72 -25.65 53.44
N PHE A 256 15.99 -26.35 52.33
CA PHE A 256 17.21 -26.17 51.55
C PHE A 256 16.87 -25.50 50.22
N PRO A 257 17.37 -24.27 49.93
CA PRO A 257 17.01 -23.49 48.74
C PRO A 257 17.09 -24.26 47.41
N PRO A 258 18.12 -25.10 47.15
CA PRO A 258 18.16 -25.94 45.96
C PRO A 258 16.94 -26.85 45.81
N TYR A 259 16.53 -27.57 46.86
CA TYR A 259 15.40 -28.49 46.80
C TYR A 259 14.09 -27.74 46.62
N ILE A 260 13.98 -26.56 47.22
CA ILE A 260 12.81 -25.69 47.13
C ILE A 260 12.65 -25.13 45.72
N ALA A 261 13.74 -24.67 45.09
CA ALA A 261 13.72 -24.16 43.72
C ALA A 261 13.37 -25.27 42.72
N GLU A 262 13.99 -26.45 42.82
CA GLU A 262 13.65 -27.61 41.99
C GLU A 262 12.16 -27.95 42.09
N ALA A 263 11.62 -27.98 43.32
CA ALA A 263 10.20 -28.20 43.55
C ALA A 263 9.33 -27.08 42.97
N ALA A 264 9.72 -25.82 43.11
CA ALA A 264 8.98 -24.70 42.56
C ALA A 264 8.89 -24.76 41.03
N SER A 265 10.00 -24.97 40.34
CA SER A 265 10.01 -25.11 38.88
C SER A 265 9.26 -26.37 38.41
N HIS A 266 9.35 -27.48 39.15
CA HIS A 266 8.58 -28.70 38.90
C HIS A 266 7.07 -28.47 38.99
N GLU A 267 6.58 -27.89 40.10
CA GLU A 267 5.15 -27.63 40.30
C GLU A 267 4.60 -26.63 39.29
N MET A 268 5.43 -25.67 38.88
CA MET A 268 5.10 -24.74 37.81
C MET A 268 5.05 -25.44 36.44
N GLY A 269 5.94 -26.40 36.19
CA GLY A 269 5.91 -27.32 35.04
C GLY A 269 4.56 -28.05 34.91
N HIS A 270 4.00 -28.55 36.02
CA HIS A 270 2.65 -29.13 36.02
C HIS A 270 1.58 -28.13 35.55
N ASN A 271 1.59 -26.90 36.06
CA ASN A 271 0.65 -25.87 35.60
C ASN A 271 0.74 -25.64 34.08
N LEU A 272 1.92 -25.82 33.49
CA LEU A 272 2.26 -25.70 32.06
C LEU A 272 2.02 -26.98 31.25
N SER A 273 1.46 -28.03 31.84
CA SER A 273 1.05 -29.32 31.23
C SER A 273 2.08 -30.44 31.23
N LEU A 274 3.18 -30.30 31.97
CA LEU A 274 4.14 -31.39 32.13
C LEU A 274 3.64 -32.44 33.12
N SER A 275 4.00 -33.69 32.87
CA SER A 275 3.72 -34.85 33.71
C SER A 275 5.02 -35.40 34.30
N HIS A 276 4.94 -36.21 35.36
CA HIS A 276 6.14 -36.88 35.86
C HIS A 276 6.71 -37.85 34.83
N ASP A 277 7.97 -37.72 34.46
CA ASP A 277 8.55 -38.49 33.37
C ASP A 277 9.43 -39.66 33.83
N GLY A 278 9.34 -40.17 35.07
CA GLY A 278 10.15 -41.29 35.61
C GLY A 278 9.39 -42.55 36.11
N THR A 279 9.96 -43.78 35.95
CA THR A 279 9.29 -45.05 36.34
C THR A 279 9.64 -45.57 37.74
N SER A 280 10.76 -45.13 38.31
CA SER A 280 11.30 -45.73 39.51
C SER A 280 10.45 -45.43 40.76
N THR A 281 10.05 -46.48 41.49
CA THR A 281 9.59 -46.35 42.89
C THR A 281 10.78 -46.25 43.86
N GLN A 282 12.00 -46.54 43.40
CA GLN A 282 13.19 -46.11 44.12
C GLN A 282 13.28 -44.61 43.89
N SER A 283 12.80 -43.86 44.87
CA SER A 283 13.56 -42.78 45.48
C SER A 283 14.92 -42.63 44.80
N TYR A 284 15.01 -41.66 43.89
CA TYR A 284 16.26 -40.99 43.59
C TYR A 284 17.05 -41.38 42.31
N TYR A 285 16.62 -40.93 41.11
CA TYR A 285 17.51 -40.80 39.93
C TYR A 285 18.55 -39.71 40.22
N GLY A 286 19.84 -40.07 40.23
CA GLY A 286 20.93 -39.20 40.67
C GLY A 286 21.29 -38.07 39.71
N GLY A 287 20.61 -37.96 38.57
CA GLY A 287 20.95 -37.05 37.49
C GLY A 287 21.93 -37.63 36.46
N HIS A 288 22.17 -36.89 35.38
CA HIS A 288 23.28 -37.09 34.45
C HIS A 288 24.52 -36.35 34.90
N GLY A 289 25.70 -36.80 34.45
CA GLY A 289 26.98 -36.21 34.81
C GLY A 289 27.49 -36.59 36.20
N THR A 290 28.63 -36.01 36.59
CA THR A 290 29.23 -36.14 37.93
C THR A 290 29.88 -34.82 38.33
N GLY A 291 29.98 -34.53 39.63
CA GLY A 291 30.70 -33.33 40.09
C GLY A 291 29.92 -32.04 39.84
N PHE A 292 30.49 -31.13 39.06
CA PHE A 292 29.92 -29.80 38.80
C PHE A 292 28.85 -29.79 37.71
N VAL A 293 28.69 -30.85 36.91
CA VAL A 293 27.66 -30.96 35.84
C VAL A 293 26.51 -31.93 36.20
N SER A 294 26.16 -32.00 37.49
CA SER A 294 25.17 -32.95 38.03
C SER A 294 23.73 -32.48 37.74
N TRP A 295 23.22 -32.77 36.53
CA TRP A 295 21.90 -32.35 36.04
C TRP A 295 20.80 -33.36 36.40
N GLY A 296 19.70 -32.90 37.00
CA GLY A 296 18.52 -33.69 37.31
C GLY A 296 17.35 -33.34 36.38
N PRO A 297 16.62 -34.32 35.84
CA PRO A 297 15.40 -34.03 35.07
C PRO A 297 14.38 -33.37 36.01
N ILE A 298 13.95 -32.17 35.64
CA ILE A 298 13.06 -31.34 36.47
C ILE A 298 11.71 -32.04 36.73
N MET A 299 11.19 -32.81 35.79
CA MET A 299 9.94 -33.59 35.93
C MET A 299 10.13 -35.01 36.49
N GLY A 300 11.31 -35.32 37.06
CA GLY A 300 11.62 -36.61 37.67
C GLY A 300 10.88 -36.92 38.97
N VAL A 301 11.28 -38.00 39.67
CA VAL A 301 10.57 -38.55 40.85
C VAL A 301 11.00 -37.96 42.21
N GLY A 302 11.71 -36.82 42.27
CA GLY A 302 12.05 -36.13 43.53
C GLY A 302 12.94 -34.89 43.38
N TYR A 303 13.53 -34.41 44.48
CA TYR A 303 14.41 -33.21 44.53
C TYR A 303 15.75 -33.52 45.23
N TYR A 304 16.88 -33.06 44.68
CA TYR A 304 18.21 -33.66 44.94
C TYR A 304 19.38 -32.70 45.08
N GLY A 305 19.15 -31.40 44.86
CA GLY A 305 20.22 -30.40 44.87
C GLY A 305 21.09 -30.53 43.62
N ASN A 306 20.50 -31.06 42.57
CA ASN A 306 21.06 -31.08 41.23
C ASN A 306 20.72 -29.75 40.55
N VAL A 307 21.36 -29.52 39.42
CA VAL A 307 20.92 -28.46 38.52
C VAL A 307 19.73 -29.00 37.73
N THR A 308 18.68 -28.21 37.55
CA THR A 308 17.49 -28.64 36.82
C THR A 308 17.74 -28.61 35.33
N GLN A 309 17.26 -29.63 34.63
CA GLN A 309 17.31 -29.62 33.16
C GLN A 309 15.93 -30.00 32.63
N TRP A 310 15.43 -29.19 31.69
CA TRP A 310 14.31 -29.59 30.85
C TRP A 310 14.75 -30.72 29.93
N SER A 311 13.89 -31.71 29.76
CA SER A 311 14.21 -32.96 29.09
C SER A 311 13.11 -33.31 28.07
N LYS A 312 13.45 -34.09 27.07
CA LYS A 312 12.54 -34.81 26.15
C LYS A 312 12.46 -36.32 26.47
N GLY A 313 12.85 -36.70 27.68
CA GLY A 313 12.92 -38.09 28.18
C GLY A 313 14.20 -38.83 27.80
N GLU A 314 15.30 -38.11 27.57
CA GLU A 314 16.62 -38.62 27.18
C GLU A 314 17.46 -39.13 28.37
N TYR A 315 16.80 -39.55 29.45
CA TYR A 315 17.47 -40.07 30.64
C TYR A 315 17.09 -41.52 30.96
N ASN A 316 17.99 -42.22 31.66
CA ASN A 316 17.89 -43.68 31.82
C ASN A 316 16.66 -44.18 32.59
N ASP A 317 16.04 -43.34 33.43
CA ASP A 317 14.83 -43.67 34.21
C ASP A 317 13.55 -43.07 33.60
N ALA A 318 13.64 -42.47 32.40
CA ALA A 318 12.51 -41.82 31.76
C ALA A 318 11.40 -42.84 31.40
N SER A 319 10.22 -42.66 32.00
CA SER A 319 8.97 -43.36 31.75
C SER A 319 8.08 -42.70 30.69
N GLN A 320 8.26 -41.40 30.49
CA GLN A 320 7.56 -40.60 29.50
C GLN A 320 8.61 -39.81 28.71
N THR A 321 8.38 -39.61 27.42
CA THR A 321 9.26 -38.85 26.53
C THR A 321 8.57 -37.55 26.14
N GLU A 322 8.03 -36.84 27.14
CA GLU A 322 7.42 -35.52 26.95
C GLU A 322 8.52 -34.53 26.61
N ASP A 323 8.34 -33.76 25.53
CA ASP A 323 9.28 -32.71 25.11
C ASP A 323 8.99 -31.44 25.93
N ASP A 324 9.70 -31.29 27.06
CA ASP A 324 9.40 -30.26 28.06
C ASP A 324 9.43 -28.85 27.48
N ILE A 325 10.50 -28.49 26.76
CA ILE A 325 10.67 -27.16 26.17
C ILE A 325 9.57 -26.88 25.14
N ALA A 326 9.21 -27.87 24.31
CA ALA A 326 8.14 -27.67 23.32
C ALA A 326 6.75 -27.57 23.97
N LEU A 327 6.47 -28.32 25.04
CA LEU A 327 5.20 -28.26 25.75
C LEU A 327 5.04 -26.95 26.51
N ILE A 328 6.08 -26.51 27.23
CA ILE A 328 6.12 -25.20 27.88
C ILE A 328 6.02 -24.10 26.82
N GLY A 329 6.71 -24.24 25.68
CA GLY A 329 6.68 -23.32 24.54
C GLY A 329 5.29 -23.09 23.92
N GLN A 330 4.32 -24.00 24.17
CA GLN A 330 2.92 -23.80 23.76
C GLN A 330 2.15 -22.87 24.71
N ARG A 331 2.72 -22.55 25.87
CA ARG A 331 2.10 -21.74 26.94
C ARG A 331 2.87 -20.46 27.23
N LEU A 332 4.19 -20.54 27.20
CA LEU A 332 5.10 -19.42 27.28
C LEU A 332 5.73 -19.26 25.89
N THR A 333 5.70 -18.05 25.35
CA THR A 333 6.44 -17.78 24.11
C THR A 333 7.93 -17.92 24.40
N VAL A 334 8.74 -18.43 23.46
CA VAL A 334 10.21 -18.36 23.56
C VAL A 334 10.63 -16.87 23.54
N ARG A 335 11.75 -16.52 24.16
CA ARG A 335 12.28 -15.15 24.05
C ARG A 335 12.67 -14.85 22.61
N THR A 336 12.75 -13.56 22.31
CA THR A 336 13.34 -13.12 21.06
C THR A 336 14.84 -13.13 21.26
N ASP A 337 15.56 -13.70 20.30
CA ASP A 337 17.00 -13.58 20.09
C ASP A 337 17.51 -12.18 20.45
N ASP A 338 18.49 -12.15 21.36
CA ASP A 338 19.09 -10.93 21.90
C ASP A 338 20.43 -10.56 21.24
N HIS A 339 21.01 -11.46 20.45
CA HIS A 339 22.23 -11.22 19.70
C HIS A 339 22.09 -11.66 18.24
N GLY A 340 23.20 -11.97 17.59
CA GLY A 340 23.22 -12.31 16.17
C GLY A 340 23.80 -13.70 16.00
N ASP A 341 23.04 -14.56 15.32
CA ASP A 341 23.37 -15.97 15.06
C ASP A 341 24.48 -16.23 14.03
N ASP A 342 25.12 -15.17 13.50
CA ASP A 342 26.08 -15.31 12.41
C ASP A 342 27.28 -14.35 12.48
N LEU A 343 28.37 -14.78 11.83
CA LEU A 343 29.64 -14.04 11.72
C LEU A 343 29.50 -12.66 11.02
N PHE A 344 28.40 -12.40 10.31
CA PHE A 344 28.20 -11.17 9.55
C PHE A 344 27.38 -10.12 10.32
N ASN A 345 26.69 -10.52 11.38
CA ASN A 345 25.88 -9.65 12.22
C ASN A 345 26.22 -9.77 13.73
N PRO A 346 27.51 -9.70 14.13
CA PRO A 346 27.89 -9.85 15.53
C PRO A 346 27.47 -8.65 16.38
N THR A 347 27.12 -8.90 17.64
CA THR A 347 26.92 -7.85 18.65
C THR A 347 28.28 -7.30 19.11
N ALA A 348 28.38 -6.02 19.49
CA ALA A 348 29.62 -5.51 20.07
C ALA A 348 29.84 -6.07 21.49
N LEU A 349 30.99 -6.69 21.75
CA LEU A 349 31.45 -6.96 23.12
C LEU A 349 32.10 -5.69 23.66
N LEU A 350 31.55 -5.15 24.74
CA LEU A 350 32.00 -3.88 25.30
C LEU A 350 33.21 -4.08 26.19
N ILE A 351 34.26 -3.33 25.89
CA ILE A 351 35.55 -3.37 26.56
C ILE A 351 35.90 -1.96 27.03
N ASP A 352 36.36 -1.80 28.27
CA ASP A 352 36.79 -0.50 28.77
C ASP A 352 38.16 -0.07 28.19
N GLU A 353 38.56 1.17 28.47
CA GLU A 353 39.84 1.72 27.98
C GLU A 353 41.09 0.98 28.50
N GLN A 354 40.95 0.22 29.58
CA GLN A 354 42.02 -0.59 30.16
C GLN A 354 42.01 -2.04 29.63
N GLY A 355 41.07 -2.37 28.75
CA GLY A 355 40.94 -3.69 28.15
C GLY A 355 40.09 -4.67 28.97
N ASN A 356 39.37 -4.23 30.02
CA ASN A 356 38.55 -5.13 30.82
C ASN A 356 37.15 -5.30 30.21
N ILE A 357 36.65 -6.54 30.27
CA ILE A 357 35.28 -6.90 29.94
C ILE A 357 34.53 -7.03 31.27
N SER A 358 33.53 -6.16 31.48
CA SER A 358 32.71 -6.14 32.69
C SER A 358 31.24 -6.43 32.38
N VAL A 359 30.52 -7.00 33.34
CA VAL A 359 29.12 -7.41 33.18
C VAL A 359 28.37 -7.28 34.51
N THR A 360 27.10 -6.88 34.47
CA THR A 360 26.21 -6.84 35.64
C THR A 360 25.37 -8.12 35.73
N SER A 361 25.11 -8.58 36.95
CA SER A 361 24.22 -9.72 37.20
C SER A 361 22.76 -9.27 37.42
N PRO A 362 21.76 -10.18 37.31
CA PRO A 362 20.37 -9.87 37.62
C PRO A 362 20.15 -9.37 39.05
N GLU A 363 21.02 -9.70 39.99
CA GLU A 363 20.98 -9.25 41.38
C GLU A 363 21.47 -7.81 41.56
N ALA A 364 22.54 -7.44 40.88
CA ALA A 364 23.11 -6.09 40.92
C ALA A 364 22.39 -5.13 39.96
N ASP A 365 21.68 -5.68 38.97
CA ASP A 365 20.96 -4.95 37.93
C ASP A 365 19.62 -5.64 37.61
N PRO A 366 18.65 -5.65 38.55
CA PRO A 366 17.37 -6.37 38.43
C PRO A 366 16.43 -5.81 37.35
N HIS A 367 16.74 -4.63 36.83
CA HIS A 367 16.02 -4.05 35.71
C HIS A 367 16.77 -4.15 34.37
N ASN A 368 17.92 -4.83 34.37
CA ASN A 368 18.81 -5.00 33.22
C ASN A 368 19.12 -3.65 32.51
N LEU A 369 19.45 -2.63 33.29
CA LEU A 369 19.81 -1.28 32.81
C LEU A 369 21.17 -1.28 32.10
N ALA A 370 22.02 -2.27 32.36
CA ALA A 370 23.29 -2.52 31.71
C ALA A 370 23.25 -3.87 30.97
N PRO A 371 22.61 -3.93 29.78
CA PRO A 371 22.33 -5.19 29.08
C PRO A 371 23.53 -5.77 28.31
N TYR A 372 24.69 -5.14 28.35
CA TYR A 372 25.87 -5.55 27.58
C TYR A 372 26.61 -6.74 28.21
N ASN A 373 27.39 -7.45 27.38
CA ASN A 373 28.29 -8.56 27.76
C ASN A 373 27.59 -9.73 28.47
N LYS A 374 26.32 -9.94 28.19
CA LYS A 374 25.50 -11.06 28.64
C LYS A 374 24.49 -11.37 27.54
N GLY A 375 24.03 -12.60 27.44
CA GLY A 375 23.05 -13.02 26.44
C GLY A 375 22.26 -14.25 26.89
N ILE A 376 21.34 -14.72 26.06
CA ILE A 376 20.49 -15.87 26.34
C ILE A 376 20.55 -16.85 25.18
N ILE A 377 20.96 -18.09 25.46
CA ILE A 377 20.79 -19.20 24.52
C ILE A 377 19.37 -19.74 24.69
N GLU A 378 18.44 -19.36 23.82
CA GLU A 378 17.02 -19.71 23.94
C GLU A 378 16.63 -21.02 23.23
N THR A 379 17.43 -21.41 22.24
CA THR A 379 17.24 -22.64 21.48
C THR A 379 18.57 -23.34 21.23
N ARG A 380 18.54 -24.64 20.94
CA ARG A 380 19.74 -25.41 20.58
C ARG A 380 20.48 -24.97 19.32
N SER A 381 19.86 -24.15 18.48
CA SER A 381 20.46 -23.65 17.23
C SER A 381 21.00 -22.23 17.35
N ASP A 382 20.76 -21.62 18.50
CA ASP A 382 21.16 -20.27 18.84
C ASP A 382 22.66 -20.22 19.12
N VAL A 383 23.35 -19.31 18.45
CA VAL A 383 24.80 -19.10 18.59
C VAL A 383 25.10 -17.61 18.56
N ASP A 384 25.36 -17.04 19.72
CA ASP A 384 25.61 -15.62 19.83
C ASP A 384 27.03 -15.25 19.40
N PHE A 385 27.14 -14.38 18.41
CA PHE A 385 28.41 -13.82 17.97
C PHE A 385 28.65 -12.42 18.54
N PHE A 386 29.86 -12.22 19.06
CA PHE A 386 30.35 -10.93 19.53
C PHE A 386 31.60 -10.47 18.80
N ALA A 387 31.65 -9.20 18.39
CA ALA A 387 32.81 -8.55 17.81
C ALA A 387 33.51 -7.63 18.81
N PHE A 388 34.84 -7.66 18.80
CA PHE A 388 35.66 -6.76 19.61
C PHE A 388 37.06 -6.54 19.03
N ASP A 389 37.67 -5.43 19.45
CA ASP A 389 39.05 -5.11 19.17
C ASP A 389 39.96 -5.60 20.30
N ALA A 390 41.11 -6.18 19.95
CA ALA A 390 42.15 -6.53 20.91
C ALA A 390 43.54 -6.13 20.40
N GLY A 391 44.38 -5.63 21.30
CA GLY A 391 45.77 -5.33 21.03
C GLY A 391 46.65 -6.58 21.02
N SER A 392 47.85 -6.46 20.44
CA SER A 392 48.82 -7.56 20.41
C SER A 392 49.24 -7.94 21.84
N GLY A 393 48.91 -9.15 22.26
CA GLY A 393 49.14 -9.60 23.63
C GLY A 393 48.17 -10.68 24.11
N ALA A 394 48.07 -10.81 25.42
CA ALA A 394 47.21 -11.81 26.06
C ALA A 394 45.73 -11.43 25.95
N LEU A 395 44.90 -12.45 25.76
CA LEU A 395 43.44 -12.40 25.74
C LEU A 395 42.93 -13.50 26.68
N GLU A 396 42.17 -13.09 27.69
CA GLU A 396 41.52 -13.99 28.64
C GLU A 396 40.04 -13.63 28.73
N ILE A 397 39.17 -14.51 28.23
CA ILE A 397 37.72 -14.33 28.27
C ILE A 397 37.12 -15.55 28.97
N THR A 398 36.24 -15.30 29.94
CA THR A 398 35.46 -16.32 30.64
C THR A 398 33.99 -16.06 30.37
N VAL A 399 33.30 -17.08 29.91
CA VAL A 399 31.85 -17.09 29.70
C VAL A 399 31.23 -17.99 30.75
N THR A 400 30.40 -17.42 31.62
CA THR A 400 29.86 -18.08 32.81
C THR A 400 28.34 -18.14 32.70
N PRO A 401 27.69 -19.30 32.89
CA PRO A 401 26.24 -19.38 32.88
C PRO A 401 25.65 -18.85 34.20
N ALA A 402 24.38 -18.45 34.20
CA ALA A 402 23.79 -17.62 35.26
C ALA A 402 23.93 -18.19 36.68
N TRP A 403 23.89 -19.51 36.83
CA TRP A 403 24.05 -20.18 38.12
C TRP A 403 25.46 -20.08 38.72
N ASP A 404 26.50 -20.01 37.89
CA ASP A 404 27.89 -20.04 38.36
C ASP A 404 28.40 -18.64 38.76
N SER A 405 27.54 -17.63 38.61
CA SER A 405 27.96 -16.26 38.68
C SER A 405 28.40 -15.82 40.10
N PHE A 406 27.72 -16.09 41.24
CA PHE A 406 28.10 -15.33 42.47
C PHE A 406 28.07 -15.91 43.92
N TYR A 407 27.63 -17.14 44.25
CA TYR A 407 27.34 -17.44 45.69
C TYR A 407 28.01 -18.61 46.45
N ARG A 408 28.72 -19.58 45.83
CA ARG A 408 29.31 -20.70 46.61
C ARG A 408 30.68 -21.17 46.11
N SER A 409 31.50 -21.66 47.05
CA SER A 409 32.85 -22.21 46.82
C SER A 409 32.86 -23.71 46.47
N SER A 410 31.73 -24.40 46.56
CA SER A 410 31.52 -25.77 46.11
C SER A 410 30.33 -25.79 45.15
N ARG A 411 30.62 -25.53 43.87
CA ARG A 411 29.65 -25.33 42.79
C ARG A 411 29.07 -26.67 42.29
N ARG A 412 27.88 -26.63 41.71
CA ARG A 412 27.27 -27.63 40.82
C ARG A 412 26.47 -26.76 39.84
N GLY A 413 26.85 -26.67 38.57
CA GLY A 413 26.67 -25.61 37.56
C GLY A 413 25.25 -25.19 37.15
N ALA A 414 25.07 -24.69 35.93
CA ALA A 414 23.82 -24.11 35.41
C ALA A 414 23.10 -25.01 34.39
N ASN A 415 21.89 -24.62 33.98
CA ASN A 415 21.11 -25.31 32.95
C ASN A 415 21.81 -25.24 31.58
N LEU A 416 22.55 -24.16 31.36
CA LEU A 416 23.37 -23.95 30.18
C LEU A 416 24.79 -24.48 30.41
N ASP A 417 25.21 -25.39 29.54
CA ASP A 417 26.60 -25.83 29.37
C ASP A 417 27.19 -25.13 28.15
N ILE A 418 28.24 -24.34 28.36
CA ILE A 418 28.72 -23.36 27.38
C ILE A 418 29.91 -23.90 26.60
N GLN A 419 29.85 -23.74 25.28
CA GLN A 419 31.04 -23.70 24.43
C GLN A 419 31.32 -22.27 23.98
N ALA A 420 32.54 -21.81 24.21
CA ALA A 420 33.05 -20.54 23.67
C ALA A 420 34.09 -20.80 22.57
N THR A 421 33.99 -20.08 21.45
CA THR A 421 34.96 -20.19 20.35
C THR A 421 35.40 -18.81 19.86
N LEU A 422 36.72 -18.58 19.85
CA LEU A 422 37.36 -17.37 19.36
C LEU A 422 37.78 -17.55 17.89
N TYR A 423 37.43 -16.58 17.05
CA TYR A 423 37.80 -16.50 15.64
C TYR A 423 38.60 -15.22 15.35
N ASP A 424 39.45 -15.27 14.33
CA ASP A 424 39.91 -14.06 13.66
C ASP A 424 38.78 -13.42 12.83
N TRP A 425 39.02 -12.21 12.33
CA TRP A 425 38.03 -11.47 11.53
C TRP A 425 37.68 -12.14 10.20
N ASP A 426 38.55 -13.01 9.67
CA ASP A 426 38.30 -13.80 8.45
C ASP A 426 37.49 -15.08 8.74
N GLY A 427 37.09 -15.30 10.00
CA GLY A 427 36.28 -16.43 10.44
C GLY A 427 37.07 -17.72 10.65
N GLN A 428 38.39 -17.66 10.81
CA GLN A 428 39.20 -18.82 11.19
C GLN A 428 39.24 -18.98 12.72
N VAL A 429 39.05 -20.21 13.19
CA VAL A 429 39.11 -20.53 14.62
C VAL A 429 40.53 -20.36 15.17
N ILE A 430 40.67 -19.54 16.20
CA ILE A 430 41.90 -19.34 16.98
C ILE A 430 41.94 -20.30 18.18
N ALA A 431 40.85 -20.35 18.95
CA ALA A 431 40.73 -21.14 20.17
C ALA A 431 39.27 -21.52 20.44
N SER A 432 39.05 -22.63 21.14
CA SER A 432 37.72 -23.07 21.59
C SER A 432 37.82 -23.72 22.96
N SER A 433 36.77 -23.62 23.77
CA SER A 433 36.72 -24.10 25.15
C SER A 433 35.33 -24.66 25.47
N ASP A 434 35.33 -25.89 26.00
CA ASP A 434 34.17 -26.70 26.43
C ASP A 434 34.73 -27.76 27.42
N PRO A 435 34.89 -27.42 28.71
CA PRO A 435 35.41 -28.35 29.71
C PRO A 435 34.43 -29.48 30.04
N LEU A 436 34.91 -30.71 30.24
CA LEU A 436 34.04 -31.87 30.53
C LEU A 436 33.42 -31.86 31.94
N ASP A 437 34.01 -31.10 32.86
CA ASP A 437 33.70 -31.11 34.28
C ASP A 437 33.25 -29.76 34.82
N GLU A 438 32.97 -28.78 33.96
CA GLU A 438 32.42 -27.47 34.31
C GLU A 438 31.47 -26.98 33.21
N THR A 439 30.54 -26.08 33.55
CA THR A 439 29.58 -25.49 32.58
C THR A 439 30.02 -24.13 32.02
N ASP A 440 31.12 -23.57 32.54
CA ASP A 440 31.72 -22.33 32.04
C ASP A 440 32.78 -22.61 30.97
N ALA A 441 32.96 -21.66 30.05
CA ALA A 441 33.98 -21.74 29.01
C ALA A 441 35.01 -20.63 29.17
N ARG A 442 36.29 -20.99 29.15
CA ARG A 442 37.40 -20.02 29.24
C ARG A 442 38.31 -20.09 28.02
N ILE A 443 38.43 -18.96 27.34
CA ILE A 443 39.40 -18.72 26.27
C ILE A 443 40.64 -18.07 26.87
N ASN A 444 41.79 -18.70 26.66
CA ASN A 444 43.09 -18.12 26.98
C ASN A 444 43.98 -18.20 25.74
N ALA A 445 44.25 -17.06 25.12
CA ALA A 445 44.98 -16.97 23.85
C ALA A 445 45.98 -15.79 23.87
N SER A 446 46.90 -15.79 22.91
CA SER A 446 47.69 -14.61 22.56
C SER A 446 47.34 -14.24 21.13
N VAL A 447 46.95 -13.00 20.90
CA VAL A 447 46.47 -12.50 19.61
C VAL A 447 47.32 -11.31 19.14
N GLU A 448 47.20 -10.96 17.87
CA GLU A 448 47.82 -9.74 17.33
C GLU A 448 46.89 -8.54 17.51
N ASN A 449 47.36 -7.33 17.16
CA ASN A 449 46.50 -6.16 17.19
C ASN A 449 45.49 -6.23 16.03
N GLY A 450 44.21 -6.42 16.33
CA GLY A 450 43.19 -6.62 15.31
C GLY A 450 41.77 -6.78 15.86
N GLN A 451 40.87 -7.14 14.95
CA GLN A 451 39.48 -7.44 15.24
C GLN A 451 39.26 -8.94 15.36
N TYR A 452 38.39 -9.32 16.30
CA TYR A 452 38.11 -10.70 16.67
C TYR A 452 36.62 -10.93 16.86
N LEU A 453 36.22 -12.19 16.70
CA LEU A 453 34.86 -12.66 16.95
C LEU A 453 34.86 -13.72 18.05
N LEU A 454 33.91 -13.65 18.97
CA LEU A 454 33.64 -14.66 20.00
C LEU A 454 32.25 -15.24 19.75
N ALA A 455 32.16 -16.55 19.52
CA ALA A 455 30.90 -17.27 19.50
C ALA A 455 30.63 -17.91 20.86
N VAL A 456 29.40 -17.82 21.34
CA VAL A 456 28.89 -18.48 22.55
C VAL A 456 27.73 -19.38 22.13
N SER A 457 27.72 -20.63 22.60
CA SER A 457 26.67 -21.60 22.27
C SER A 457 26.41 -22.56 23.41
N GLY A 458 25.17 -23.05 23.51
CA GLY A 458 24.81 -24.14 24.41
C GLY A 458 25.14 -25.50 23.80
N VAL A 459 25.89 -26.32 24.53
CA VAL A 459 26.32 -27.67 24.10
C VAL A 459 25.90 -28.74 25.10
N GLY A 460 26.09 -30.00 24.72
CA GLY A 460 25.98 -31.14 25.62
C GLY A 460 27.25 -31.98 25.56
N ASN A 461 27.38 -32.93 26.47
CA ASN A 461 28.59 -33.73 26.55
C ASN A 461 28.34 -35.23 26.33
N ASP A 462 28.81 -35.73 25.19
CA ASP A 462 28.70 -37.15 24.85
C ASP A 462 29.59 -38.06 25.73
N VAL A 463 30.63 -37.52 26.38
CA VAL A 463 31.57 -38.27 27.22
C VAL A 463 31.00 -38.48 28.63
N THR A 464 30.34 -37.47 29.17
CA THR A 464 29.58 -37.47 30.43
C THR A 464 28.10 -37.35 30.08
N PRO A 465 27.42 -38.42 29.66
CA PRO A 465 26.26 -38.34 28.78
C PRO A 465 25.10 -37.54 29.38
N TYR A 466 24.98 -36.28 28.98
CA TYR A 466 23.81 -35.42 29.09
C TYR A 466 23.54 -34.77 27.73
N SER A 467 22.27 -34.49 27.43
CA SER A 467 21.91 -33.93 26.13
C SER A 467 22.11 -32.42 26.12
N ASP A 468 22.56 -31.94 24.97
CA ASP A 468 22.49 -30.55 24.51
C ASP A 468 21.06 -29.97 24.51
N TYR A 469 20.03 -30.81 24.52
CA TYR A 469 18.63 -30.39 24.37
C TYR A 469 18.18 -29.40 25.47
N GLY A 470 18.57 -29.66 26.71
CA GLY A 470 18.26 -28.79 27.84
C GLY A 470 19.36 -27.77 28.16
N SER A 471 20.39 -27.68 27.32
CA SER A 471 21.50 -26.72 27.46
C SER A 471 21.11 -25.36 26.87
N VAL A 472 20.17 -24.70 27.55
CA VAL A 472 19.63 -23.38 27.21
C VAL A 472 19.61 -22.57 28.49
N GLY A 473 19.90 -21.27 28.40
CA GLY A 473 20.02 -20.45 29.59
C GLY A 473 20.69 -19.11 29.34
N GLN A 474 20.91 -18.36 30.42
CA GLN A 474 21.58 -17.06 30.35
C GLN A 474 23.07 -17.22 30.64
N TYR A 475 23.90 -16.41 29.98
CA TYR A 475 25.33 -16.36 30.23
C TYR A 475 25.86 -14.93 30.37
N PHE A 476 27.06 -14.83 30.93
CA PHE A 476 27.75 -13.59 31.26
C PHE A 476 29.20 -13.67 30.79
N ILE A 477 29.67 -12.65 30.09
CA ILE A 477 31.02 -12.56 29.56
C ILE A 477 31.83 -11.61 30.43
N SER A 478 32.98 -12.08 30.91
CA SER A 478 33.94 -11.27 31.67
C SER A 478 35.37 -11.62 31.26
N GLY A 479 36.33 -10.77 31.61
CA GLY A 479 37.72 -11.03 31.31
C GLY A 479 38.51 -9.78 31.00
N ALA A 480 39.63 -9.96 30.31
CA ALA A 480 40.48 -8.85 29.86
C ALA A 480 41.19 -9.18 28.55
N VAL A 481 41.34 -8.17 27.73
CA VAL A 481 42.16 -8.17 26.53
C VAL A 481 43.28 -7.15 26.68
N THR A 482 44.37 -7.32 25.94
CA THR A 482 45.34 -6.22 25.80
C THR A 482 44.65 -5.06 25.07
N PRO A 483 44.70 -3.81 25.56
CA PRO A 483 44.00 -2.69 24.93
C PRO A 483 44.39 -2.52 23.47
N PHE A 484 43.39 -2.35 22.62
CA PHE A 484 43.61 -2.13 21.19
C PHE A 484 44.45 -0.86 20.97
N SER A 485 45.52 -1.00 20.19
CA SER A 485 46.36 0.14 19.81
C SER A 485 45.95 0.59 18.42
N THR A 486 45.44 1.82 18.31
CA THR A 486 45.27 2.49 17.02
C THR A 486 46.64 2.84 16.46
N ASN A 487 47.25 1.91 15.72
CA ASN A 487 48.36 2.25 14.83
C ASN A 487 47.82 3.27 13.81
N ASN A 488 48.35 4.48 13.79
CA ASN A 488 48.09 5.42 12.70
C ASN A 488 48.86 4.92 11.47
N ASP A 489 48.20 4.14 10.61
CA ASP A 489 48.75 3.86 9.29
C ASP A 489 48.76 5.13 8.45
N THR A 490 49.91 5.42 7.84
CA THR A 490 50.12 6.60 6.99
C THR A 490 50.67 6.22 5.61
N THR A 491 50.73 4.92 5.31
CA THR A 491 51.25 4.39 4.05
C THR A 491 50.11 3.91 3.15
N PRO A 492 50.14 4.21 1.83
CA PRO A 492 49.18 3.64 0.90
C PRO A 492 49.36 2.15 0.64
N PRO A 493 48.29 1.44 0.20
CA PRO A 493 48.38 0.04 -0.24
C PRO A 493 49.42 -0.21 -1.33
N ASN A 494 49.98 -1.43 -1.38
CA ASN A 494 50.93 -1.85 -2.41
C ASN A 494 50.24 -2.78 -3.44
N PRO A 495 50.38 -2.59 -4.77
CA PRO A 495 51.33 -1.70 -5.45
C PRO A 495 50.92 -0.24 -5.53
N ASP A 496 51.89 0.65 -5.32
CA ASP A 496 51.78 2.10 -5.56
C ASP A 496 52.88 2.55 -6.57
N PRO A 497 52.54 2.94 -7.82
CA PRO A 497 51.20 3.10 -8.38
C PRO A 497 50.49 1.77 -8.66
N MET A 498 49.16 1.84 -8.71
CA MET A 498 48.32 0.72 -9.10
C MET A 498 48.59 0.23 -10.54
N SER A 499 48.21 -1.01 -10.84
CA SER A 499 48.41 -1.63 -12.16
C SER A 499 47.23 -2.53 -12.56
N TRP A 500 47.20 -2.94 -13.83
CA TRP A 500 46.14 -3.80 -14.39
C TRP A 500 46.58 -5.27 -14.45
N SER A 501 45.76 -6.16 -13.88
CA SER A 501 45.83 -7.61 -14.11
C SER A 501 45.24 -7.94 -15.48
N VAL A 502 44.09 -7.33 -15.79
CA VAL A 502 43.44 -7.39 -17.10
C VAL A 502 43.05 -5.96 -17.48
N ALA A 503 43.72 -5.42 -18.51
CA ALA A 503 43.36 -4.12 -19.06
C ALA A 503 41.91 -4.13 -19.57
N PRO A 504 41.22 -2.98 -19.60
CA PRO A 504 39.85 -2.88 -20.11
C PRO A 504 39.68 -3.56 -21.46
N TYR A 505 38.62 -4.34 -21.61
CA TYR A 505 38.25 -5.01 -22.87
C TYR A 505 36.73 -4.98 -23.08
N SER A 506 36.33 -4.96 -24.34
CA SER A 506 34.92 -4.96 -24.75
C SER A 506 34.25 -6.28 -24.37
N VAL A 507 33.15 -6.19 -23.63
CA VAL A 507 32.28 -7.35 -23.34
C VAL A 507 31.07 -7.32 -24.27
N SER A 508 30.52 -6.13 -24.51
CA SER A 508 29.36 -5.94 -25.39
C SER A 508 29.37 -4.55 -26.04
N ARG A 509 28.27 -4.21 -26.74
CA ARG A 509 28.03 -2.88 -27.28
C ARG A 509 27.78 -1.83 -26.18
N THR A 510 27.51 -2.24 -24.95
CA THR A 510 27.22 -1.35 -23.82
C THR A 510 28.08 -1.60 -22.59
N SER A 511 29.08 -2.49 -22.66
CA SER A 511 29.90 -2.80 -21.50
C SER A 511 31.37 -3.10 -21.79
N ILE A 512 32.22 -2.70 -20.84
CA ILE A 512 33.67 -2.95 -20.82
C ILE A 512 34.02 -3.51 -19.44
N ALA A 513 34.72 -4.65 -19.41
CA ALA A 513 35.22 -5.25 -18.18
C ALA A 513 36.72 -5.01 -18.01
N MET A 514 37.17 -4.95 -16.77
CA MET A 514 38.56 -4.72 -16.40
C MET A 514 38.87 -5.32 -15.02
N GLN A 515 40.14 -5.58 -14.76
CA GLN A 515 40.61 -6.09 -13.47
C GLN A 515 41.93 -5.43 -13.06
N ALA A 516 41.94 -4.82 -11.88
CA ALA A 516 43.15 -4.31 -11.26
C ALA A 516 44.02 -5.44 -10.71
N SER A 517 45.32 -5.20 -10.64
CA SER A 517 46.22 -6.05 -9.85
C SER A 517 45.77 -6.03 -8.38
N PRO A 518 45.77 -7.17 -7.66
CA PRO A 518 45.49 -7.17 -6.23
C PRO A 518 46.46 -6.25 -5.48
N ALA A 519 45.90 -5.41 -4.62
CA ALA A 519 46.61 -4.58 -3.67
C ALA A 519 46.43 -5.14 -2.25
N SER A 520 47.47 -4.97 -1.42
CA SER A 520 47.50 -5.39 -0.02
C SER A 520 48.10 -4.28 0.82
N ASP A 521 47.67 -4.18 2.07
CA ASP A 521 48.15 -3.22 3.04
C ASP A 521 48.31 -3.86 4.43
N ASP A 522 49.26 -3.37 5.22
CA ASP A 522 49.53 -3.90 6.57
C ASP A 522 48.41 -3.52 7.56
N SER A 523 47.58 -2.51 7.24
CA SER A 523 46.38 -2.12 8.00
C SER A 523 45.12 -2.93 7.70
N GLY A 524 45.19 -3.91 6.79
CA GLY A 524 44.10 -4.84 6.49
C GLY A 524 43.38 -4.58 5.17
N ALA A 525 42.06 -4.37 5.23
CA ALA A 525 41.20 -4.39 4.04
C ALA A 525 41.50 -3.22 3.07
N VAL A 526 41.54 -3.55 1.76
CA VAL A 526 41.80 -2.60 0.67
C VAL A 526 40.57 -2.46 -0.23
N GLU A 527 40.24 -1.23 -0.60
CA GLU A 527 39.20 -0.93 -1.58
C GLU A 527 39.80 -0.36 -2.87
N TYR A 528 39.10 -0.54 -3.99
CA TYR A 528 39.49 -0.12 -5.34
C TYR A 528 38.48 0.87 -5.91
N LEU A 529 38.96 1.87 -6.65
CA LEU A 529 38.16 2.81 -7.42
C LEU A 529 38.62 2.80 -8.88
N PHE A 530 37.72 2.39 -9.78
CA PHE A 530 37.92 2.45 -11.23
C PHE A 530 37.34 3.77 -11.76
N SER A 531 38.21 4.71 -12.08
CA SER A 531 37.83 6.03 -12.57
C SER A 531 37.75 6.07 -14.09
N CYS A 532 36.64 6.56 -14.63
CA CYS A 532 36.46 6.87 -16.03
C CYS A 532 37.13 8.21 -16.36
N VAL A 533 38.19 8.16 -17.15
CA VAL A 533 38.99 9.35 -17.48
C VAL A 533 38.74 9.88 -18.89
N SER A 534 38.04 9.11 -19.74
CA SER A 534 37.63 9.55 -21.08
C SER A 534 36.43 8.74 -21.59
N GLY A 535 35.65 9.30 -22.51
CA GLY A 535 34.44 8.69 -23.07
C GLY A 535 33.14 9.03 -22.34
N GLY A 536 33.20 9.65 -21.15
CA GLY A 536 32.03 10.16 -20.43
C GLY A 536 31.22 9.10 -19.66
N CYS A 537 31.86 7.99 -19.27
CA CYS A 537 31.30 7.00 -18.36
C CYS A 537 31.40 7.41 -16.87
N GLY A 538 30.69 6.69 -16.00
CA GLY A 538 30.78 6.86 -14.55
C GLY A 538 31.89 6.01 -13.93
N ASP A 539 32.37 6.47 -12.78
CA ASP A 539 33.32 5.72 -11.94
C ASP A 539 32.61 4.57 -11.21
N SER A 540 33.37 3.55 -10.77
CA SER A 540 32.80 2.40 -10.04
C SER A 540 32.31 2.73 -8.63
N GLY A 541 32.74 3.86 -8.06
CA GLY A 541 32.78 4.03 -6.61
C GLY A 541 33.85 3.14 -5.96
N TRP A 542 34.10 3.33 -4.67
CA TRP A 542 34.98 2.45 -3.90
C TRP A 542 34.32 1.09 -3.69
N GLN A 543 35.06 0.01 -3.95
CA GLN A 543 34.58 -1.36 -3.83
C GLN A 543 35.69 -2.30 -3.38
N THR A 544 35.37 -3.38 -2.67
CA THR A 544 36.33 -4.39 -2.23
C THR A 544 36.83 -5.28 -3.36
N SER A 545 36.04 -5.41 -4.44
CA SER A 545 36.42 -6.19 -5.61
C SER A 545 37.46 -5.47 -6.48
N ASN A 546 38.51 -6.19 -6.86
CA ASN A 546 39.47 -5.72 -7.85
C ASN A 546 38.99 -5.89 -9.32
N GLN A 547 37.74 -6.28 -9.53
CA GLN A 547 37.11 -6.41 -10.85
C GLN A 547 35.98 -5.38 -11.00
N TYR A 548 35.86 -4.82 -12.20
CA TYR A 548 34.79 -3.88 -12.54
C TYR A 548 34.30 -4.09 -13.97
N THR A 549 32.99 -3.99 -14.15
CA THR A 549 32.36 -3.91 -15.47
C THR A 549 31.61 -2.61 -15.58
N ALA A 550 32.13 -1.69 -16.39
CA ALA A 550 31.43 -0.48 -16.76
C ALA A 550 30.26 -0.85 -17.68
N MET A 551 29.05 -0.44 -17.32
CA MET A 551 27.80 -0.70 -18.06
C MET A 551 27.22 0.61 -18.62
N ASP A 552 26.11 0.49 -19.35
CA ASP A 552 25.37 1.62 -19.95
C ASP A 552 26.22 2.51 -20.86
N LEU A 553 27.22 1.92 -21.50
CA LEU A 553 28.12 2.59 -22.42
C LEU A 553 27.49 2.74 -23.81
N GLN A 554 27.92 3.74 -24.56
CA GLN A 554 27.50 3.93 -25.95
C GLN A 554 28.24 2.94 -26.85
N ALA A 555 27.55 2.38 -27.84
CA ALA A 555 28.13 1.45 -28.80
C ALA A 555 29.22 2.12 -29.66
N GLY A 556 30.22 1.35 -30.06
CA GLY A 556 31.35 1.78 -30.89
C GLY A 556 32.21 2.90 -30.30
N THR A 557 32.11 3.16 -29.00
CA THR A 557 32.75 4.31 -28.34
C THR A 557 33.94 3.86 -27.49
N ALA A 558 35.05 4.60 -27.59
CA ALA A 558 36.25 4.34 -26.81
C ALA A 558 36.19 5.00 -25.42
N TYR A 559 36.48 4.22 -24.39
CA TYR A 559 36.51 4.64 -22.98
C TYR A 559 37.89 4.36 -22.39
N GLY A 560 38.36 5.28 -21.55
CA GLY A 560 39.62 5.15 -20.83
C GLY A 560 39.41 5.12 -19.32
N PHE A 561 40.14 4.24 -18.65
CA PHE A 561 40.02 3.97 -17.22
C PHE A 561 41.37 4.07 -16.52
N GLN A 562 41.34 4.48 -15.26
CA GLN A 562 42.42 4.33 -14.27
C GLN A 562 41.87 3.58 -13.06
N VAL A 563 42.75 2.97 -12.27
CA VAL A 563 42.37 2.42 -10.96
C VAL A 563 43.28 2.96 -9.86
N THR A 564 42.68 3.30 -8.72
CA THR A 564 43.35 3.59 -7.44
C THR A 564 42.89 2.58 -6.39
N ALA A 565 43.71 2.37 -5.36
CA ALA A 565 43.36 1.61 -4.17
C ALA A 565 43.51 2.47 -2.91
N ARG A 566 42.76 2.15 -1.85
CA ARG A 566 42.87 2.79 -0.53
C ARG A 566 42.77 1.78 0.61
N ASP A 567 43.38 2.11 1.73
CA ASP A 567 43.27 1.35 2.98
C ASP A 567 42.12 1.84 3.88
N ALA A 568 42.01 1.25 5.08
CA ALA A 568 41.02 1.62 6.09
C ALA A 568 41.25 3.01 6.71
N TYR A 569 42.45 3.58 6.56
CA TYR A 569 42.86 4.88 7.10
C TYR A 569 42.78 6.02 6.08
N GLY A 570 42.40 5.71 4.84
CA GLY A 570 42.23 6.66 3.75
C GLY A 570 43.52 7.01 3.01
N ASN A 571 44.59 6.23 3.18
CA ASN A 571 45.81 6.38 2.39
C ASN A 571 45.55 5.78 1.00
N GLU A 572 45.71 6.60 -0.05
CA GLU A 572 45.42 6.20 -1.44
C GLU A 572 46.70 6.01 -2.25
N THR A 573 46.73 4.97 -3.08
CA THR A 573 47.80 4.73 -4.06
C THR A 573 47.78 5.82 -5.15
N GLN A 574 48.91 6.02 -5.83
CA GLN A 574 48.91 6.69 -7.13
C GLN A 574 48.09 5.90 -8.17
N PRO A 575 47.30 6.59 -9.02
CA PRO A 575 46.51 5.93 -10.05
C PRO A 575 47.35 5.10 -11.02
N SER A 576 46.77 4.02 -11.53
CA SER A 576 47.36 3.27 -12.62
C SER A 576 47.55 4.11 -13.88
N ILE A 577 48.36 3.62 -14.82
CA ILE A 577 48.34 4.17 -16.18
C ILE A 577 46.92 4.04 -16.78
N VAL A 578 46.56 4.99 -17.65
CA VAL A 578 45.29 4.94 -18.39
C VAL A 578 45.32 3.75 -19.34
N ALA A 579 44.31 2.90 -19.26
CA ALA A 579 44.05 1.84 -20.22
C ALA A 579 42.66 2.00 -20.83
N SER A 580 42.48 1.62 -22.09
CA SER A 580 41.24 1.89 -22.82
C SER A 580 40.76 0.70 -23.64
N ALA A 581 39.44 0.66 -23.84
CA ALA A 581 38.78 -0.23 -24.77
C ALA A 581 37.63 0.51 -25.47
N ALA A 582 37.25 0.04 -26.65
CA ALA A 582 36.02 0.47 -27.31
C ALA A 582 34.96 -0.60 -27.15
N THR A 583 33.72 -0.19 -26.87
CA THR A 583 32.56 -1.08 -26.96
C THR A 583 32.41 -1.61 -28.37
N ALA A 584 31.73 -2.74 -28.53
CA ALA A 584 31.44 -3.27 -29.87
C ALA A 584 30.63 -2.24 -30.71
N SER A 585 30.86 -2.21 -32.02
CA SER A 585 30.11 -1.35 -32.94
C SER A 585 28.66 -1.82 -33.08
N ASN A 586 27.75 -0.90 -33.41
CA ASN A 586 26.34 -1.19 -33.70
C ASN A 586 26.06 -1.00 -35.19
N ALA A 587 25.53 -2.01 -35.85
CA ALA A 587 24.93 -1.91 -37.17
C ALA A 587 23.56 -1.24 -37.07
N ASN A 588 23.16 -0.47 -38.07
CA ASN A 588 21.80 0.06 -38.10
C ASN A 588 20.84 -1.05 -38.54
N PRO A 589 19.58 -1.03 -38.05
CA PRO A 589 18.57 -1.95 -38.53
C PRO A 589 18.28 -1.67 -40.01
N GLN A 590 17.81 -2.69 -40.73
CA GLN A 590 17.37 -2.61 -42.12
C GLN A 590 15.85 -2.69 -42.18
N SER A 591 15.23 -1.84 -43.00
CA SER A 591 13.77 -1.82 -43.23
C SER A 591 13.47 -1.82 -44.72
N ASN A 592 12.46 -2.57 -45.16
CA ASN A 592 12.09 -2.72 -46.56
C ASN A 592 10.75 -2.06 -46.88
N ASP A 593 10.64 -1.48 -48.09
CA ASP A 593 9.36 -1.01 -48.61
C ASP A 593 8.40 -2.18 -48.87
N ALA A 594 7.10 -1.95 -48.74
CA ALA A 594 6.06 -2.93 -49.07
C ALA A 594 4.94 -2.33 -49.90
N ASN A 595 4.39 -3.15 -50.81
CA ASN A 595 3.20 -2.82 -51.59
C ASN A 595 2.11 -3.85 -51.27
N ILE A 596 0.97 -3.38 -50.77
CA ILE A 596 -0.12 -4.24 -50.30
C ILE A 596 -1.44 -3.75 -50.88
N THR A 597 -2.43 -4.63 -50.99
CA THR A 597 -3.77 -4.31 -51.47
C THR A 597 -4.80 -4.64 -50.39
N THR A 598 -5.85 -3.81 -50.27
CA THR A 598 -7.04 -4.12 -49.46
C THR A 598 -8.29 -3.66 -50.21
N ALA A 599 -9.47 -4.15 -49.81
CA ALA A 599 -10.73 -3.57 -50.25
C ALA A 599 -11.03 -2.29 -49.45
N GLU A 600 -11.80 -1.36 -50.01
CA GLU A 600 -12.37 -0.28 -49.21
C GLU A 600 -13.24 -0.82 -48.08
N ASP A 601 -13.38 -0.03 -47.01
CA ASP A 601 -14.04 -0.41 -45.75
C ASP A 601 -13.50 -1.65 -45.01
N GLN A 602 -12.41 -2.24 -45.50
CA GLN A 602 -11.78 -3.40 -44.89
C GLN A 602 -10.47 -3.02 -44.19
N SER A 603 -10.44 -3.18 -42.87
CA SER A 603 -9.19 -3.10 -42.10
C SER A 603 -8.23 -4.23 -42.45
N LEU A 604 -6.94 -3.91 -42.57
CA LEU A 604 -5.86 -4.82 -42.95
C LEU A 604 -4.79 -4.84 -41.85
N SER A 605 -4.38 -6.06 -41.45
CA SER A 605 -3.22 -6.26 -40.57
C SER A 605 -1.94 -6.39 -41.38
N ILE A 606 -0.89 -5.65 -41.00
CA ILE A 606 0.39 -5.59 -41.67
C ILE A 606 1.50 -5.90 -40.66
N GLU A 607 2.28 -6.95 -40.93
CA GLU A 607 3.42 -7.38 -40.10
C GLU A 607 4.69 -6.63 -40.51
N LEU A 608 4.97 -5.50 -39.86
CA LEU A 608 6.20 -4.72 -40.08
C LEU A 608 7.45 -5.48 -39.64
N SER A 609 7.32 -6.37 -38.66
CA SER A 609 8.41 -7.24 -38.19
C SER A 609 8.98 -8.14 -39.30
N ALA A 610 8.16 -8.54 -40.27
CA ALA A 610 8.60 -9.32 -41.43
C ALA A 610 9.33 -8.48 -42.50
N LEU A 611 9.29 -7.15 -42.38
CA LEU A 611 9.89 -6.21 -43.32
C LEU A 611 11.20 -5.59 -42.79
N ALA A 612 11.64 -5.98 -41.59
CA ALA A 612 12.83 -5.44 -40.97
C ALA A 612 13.75 -6.54 -40.42
N SER A 613 15.04 -6.24 -40.36
CA SER A 613 16.08 -7.13 -39.83
C SER A 613 17.21 -6.32 -39.20
N ASP A 614 18.02 -6.97 -38.38
CA ASP A 614 19.20 -6.39 -37.77
C ASP A 614 20.36 -7.38 -37.79
N ASP A 615 21.54 -6.94 -38.22
CA ASP A 615 22.72 -7.79 -38.39
C ASP A 615 23.35 -8.18 -37.04
N ASP A 616 23.13 -7.40 -35.98
CA ASP A 616 23.60 -7.68 -34.63
C ASP A 616 22.61 -8.54 -33.83
N GLY A 617 21.43 -8.84 -34.42
CA GLY A 617 20.38 -9.66 -33.82
C GLY A 617 19.54 -8.92 -32.78
N ASP A 618 19.45 -7.60 -32.88
CA ASP A 618 18.74 -6.77 -31.90
C ASP A 618 17.22 -6.91 -31.93
N PRO A 619 16.55 -6.76 -30.77
CA PRO A 619 15.11 -6.60 -30.73
C PRO A 619 14.71 -5.27 -31.37
N LEU A 620 13.81 -5.34 -32.36
CA LEU A 620 13.38 -4.17 -33.11
C LEU A 620 12.08 -3.58 -32.59
N SER A 621 12.02 -2.25 -32.56
CA SER A 621 10.82 -1.48 -32.24
C SER A 621 10.39 -0.63 -33.43
N PHE A 622 9.08 -0.43 -33.57
CA PHE A 622 8.46 0.17 -34.75
C PHE A 622 7.63 1.39 -34.36
N THR A 623 7.72 2.46 -35.14
CA THR A 623 6.93 3.67 -34.97
C THR A 623 6.39 4.15 -36.32
N ILE A 624 5.22 4.79 -36.32
CA ILE A 624 4.65 5.42 -37.53
C ILE A 624 5.13 6.86 -37.59
N GLN A 625 6.01 7.15 -38.55
CA GLN A 625 6.61 8.47 -38.73
C GLN A 625 5.69 9.43 -39.48
N SER A 626 5.03 8.92 -40.53
CA SER A 626 4.04 9.67 -41.32
C SER A 626 2.79 8.81 -41.48
N PRO A 627 1.62 9.24 -40.95
CA PRO A 627 0.37 8.51 -41.15
C PRO A 627 -0.10 8.57 -42.61
N PRO A 628 -1.00 7.66 -43.00
CA PRO A 628 -1.67 7.74 -44.30
C PRO A 628 -2.55 8.97 -44.45
N ALA A 629 -2.85 9.35 -45.69
CA ALA A 629 -3.70 10.50 -46.00
C ALA A 629 -5.19 10.14 -46.07
N ASN A 630 -5.50 8.90 -46.50
CA ASN A 630 -6.86 8.44 -46.76
C ASN A 630 -7.26 7.22 -45.90
N GLY A 631 -6.65 7.10 -44.73
CA GLY A 631 -6.95 6.07 -43.76
C GLY A 631 -6.32 6.38 -42.40
N SER A 632 -6.26 5.37 -41.54
CA SER A 632 -5.61 5.43 -40.24
C SER A 632 -4.77 4.18 -39.99
N VAL A 633 -3.68 4.34 -39.23
CA VAL A 633 -2.83 3.23 -38.79
C VAL A 633 -2.77 3.21 -37.28
N VAL A 634 -3.06 2.04 -36.70
CA VAL A 634 -2.88 1.77 -35.27
C VAL A 634 -1.71 0.80 -35.12
N ASN A 635 -0.69 1.21 -34.37
CA ASN A 635 0.45 0.36 -34.04
C ASN A 635 0.16 -0.47 -32.79
N HIS A 636 0.33 -1.79 -32.86
CA HIS A 636 0.08 -2.70 -31.74
C HIS A 636 1.30 -2.93 -30.84
N ASN A 637 2.42 -2.25 -31.12
CA ASN A 637 3.68 -2.31 -30.35
C ASN A 637 4.29 -3.72 -30.25
N ASN A 638 3.90 -4.63 -31.13
CA ASN A 638 4.39 -6.01 -31.25
C ASN A 638 5.01 -6.30 -32.62
N GLY A 639 5.29 -5.25 -33.41
CA GLY A 639 5.77 -5.39 -34.79
C GLY A 639 4.67 -5.54 -35.83
N SER A 640 3.39 -5.41 -35.45
CA SER A 640 2.26 -5.37 -36.38
C SER A 640 1.44 -4.09 -36.25
N VAL A 641 0.81 -3.70 -37.36
CA VAL A 641 -0.03 -2.50 -37.44
C VAL A 641 -1.35 -2.84 -38.13
N MET A 642 -2.42 -2.14 -37.75
CA MET A 642 -3.72 -2.22 -38.41
C MET A 642 -3.96 -0.95 -39.21
N TYR A 643 -4.04 -1.10 -40.54
CA TYR A 643 -4.49 -0.06 -41.44
C TYR A 643 -6.02 -0.14 -41.61
N THR A 644 -6.71 0.99 -41.56
CA THR A 644 -8.14 1.09 -41.87
C THR A 644 -8.34 2.25 -42.84
N PRO A 645 -8.79 2.01 -44.09
CA PRO A 645 -9.11 3.08 -45.03
C PRO A 645 -10.25 3.95 -44.48
N ASN A 646 -10.34 5.20 -44.93
CA ASN A 646 -11.52 6.02 -44.68
C ASN A 646 -12.73 5.38 -45.39
N ALA A 647 -13.93 5.63 -44.85
CA ALA A 647 -15.16 5.14 -45.49
C ALA A 647 -15.24 5.61 -46.95
N ASP A 648 -15.62 4.69 -47.85
CA ASP A 648 -15.82 4.91 -49.28
C ASP A 648 -14.56 5.41 -50.04
N PHE A 649 -13.37 5.25 -49.46
CA PHE A 649 -12.10 5.60 -50.12
C PHE A 649 -11.54 4.42 -50.91
N TYR A 650 -11.36 4.62 -52.21
CA TYR A 650 -10.56 3.77 -53.08
C TYR A 650 -9.40 4.54 -53.74
N GLY A 651 -8.30 3.84 -54.02
CA GLY A 651 -7.08 4.38 -54.62
C GLY A 651 -5.83 4.16 -53.76
N ALA A 652 -4.74 4.84 -54.13
CA ALA A 652 -3.45 4.69 -53.47
C ALA A 652 -3.38 5.50 -52.16
N ASP A 653 -2.88 4.86 -51.11
CA ASP A 653 -2.55 5.47 -49.82
C ASP A 653 -1.16 4.98 -49.37
N SER A 654 -0.53 5.66 -48.43
CA SER A 654 0.81 5.26 -47.97
C SER A 654 1.16 5.80 -46.60
N PHE A 655 1.92 5.03 -45.82
CA PHE A 655 2.50 5.50 -44.57
C PHE A 655 4.00 5.16 -44.49
N VAL A 656 4.74 5.90 -43.67
CA VAL A 656 6.17 5.66 -43.41
C VAL A 656 6.33 5.15 -41.99
N TYR A 657 7.05 4.05 -41.84
CA TYR A 657 7.42 3.49 -40.54
C TYR A 657 8.93 3.60 -40.31
N SER A 658 9.30 3.81 -39.04
CA SER A 658 10.69 3.78 -38.58
C SER A 658 10.93 2.60 -37.66
N VAL A 659 12.11 2.01 -37.80
CA VAL A 659 12.60 0.85 -37.05
C VAL A 659 13.79 1.30 -36.20
N HIS A 660 13.79 0.93 -34.92
CA HIS A 660 14.87 1.24 -33.97
C HIS A 660 15.36 -0.03 -33.28
N ASP A 661 16.68 -0.14 -33.12
CA ASP A 661 17.38 -1.28 -32.50
C ASP A 661 17.59 -1.14 -30.97
N GLY A 662 17.31 0.05 -30.41
CA GLY A 662 17.56 0.34 -28.99
C GLY A 662 19.01 0.69 -28.65
N PHE A 663 19.94 0.64 -29.61
CA PHE A 663 21.36 0.96 -29.48
C PHE A 663 21.78 2.19 -30.30
N GLY A 664 20.80 2.91 -30.84
CA GLY A 664 20.97 4.20 -31.50
C GLY A 664 20.90 4.13 -33.03
N GLY A 665 20.79 2.94 -33.61
CA GLY A 665 20.50 2.77 -35.02
C GLY A 665 19.02 2.98 -35.32
N SER A 666 18.76 3.56 -36.50
CA SER A 666 17.40 3.63 -37.04
C SER A 666 17.39 3.54 -38.56
N SER A 667 16.29 3.01 -39.09
CA SER A 667 15.99 2.98 -40.52
C SER A 667 14.51 3.27 -40.74
N ALA A 668 14.14 3.73 -41.93
CA ALA A 668 12.76 4.00 -42.29
C ALA A 668 12.43 3.46 -43.67
N ALA A 669 11.20 3.01 -43.85
CA ALA A 669 10.67 2.53 -45.11
C ALA A 669 9.17 2.86 -45.24
N SER A 670 8.66 2.71 -46.45
CA SER A 670 7.27 3.04 -46.81
C SER A 670 6.43 1.80 -47.04
N VAL A 671 5.17 1.87 -46.63
CA VAL A 671 4.14 0.90 -47.02
C VAL A 671 3.16 1.63 -47.92
N THR A 672 3.06 1.18 -49.16
CA THR A 672 2.06 1.65 -50.12
C THR A 672 0.88 0.68 -50.12
N ILE A 673 -0.33 1.21 -49.98
CA ILE A 673 -1.58 0.46 -49.95
C ILE A 673 -2.43 0.87 -51.14
N GLU A 674 -2.79 -0.09 -51.98
CA GLU A 674 -3.79 0.12 -53.03
C GLU A 674 -5.16 -0.35 -52.51
N VAL A 675 -6.08 0.58 -52.29
CA VAL A 675 -7.44 0.30 -51.84
C VAL A 675 -8.34 0.10 -53.06
N SER A 676 -8.88 -1.10 -53.20
CA SER A 676 -9.72 -1.49 -54.33
C SER A 676 -11.18 -1.10 -54.08
N PRO A 677 -11.88 -0.56 -55.10
CA PRO A 677 -13.29 -0.21 -54.97
C PRO A 677 -14.18 -1.46 -54.81
N VAL A 678 -15.25 -1.34 -54.04
CA VAL A 678 -16.29 -2.31 -53.74
C VAL A 678 -17.64 -1.61 -53.87
N ASN A 679 -18.55 -2.20 -54.64
CA ASN A 679 -19.86 -1.59 -54.88
C ASN A 679 -20.70 -1.49 -53.59
N ASP A 680 -21.19 -0.28 -53.30
CA ASP A 680 -22.06 0.09 -52.19
C ASP A 680 -23.53 0.20 -52.62
N ALA A 681 -24.46 0.16 -51.66
CA ALA A 681 -25.87 0.35 -51.97
C ALA A 681 -26.21 1.85 -52.10
N PRO A 682 -27.08 2.25 -53.04
CA PRO A 682 -27.54 3.62 -53.13
C PRO A 682 -28.34 4.02 -51.90
N VAL A 683 -28.44 5.31 -51.61
CA VAL A 683 -29.32 5.88 -50.59
C VAL A 683 -30.55 6.47 -51.27
N ALA A 684 -31.75 5.95 -50.98
CA ALA A 684 -32.99 6.41 -51.58
C ALA A 684 -33.58 7.63 -50.85
N ALA A 685 -34.01 8.65 -51.60
CA ALA A 685 -34.75 9.78 -51.05
C ALA A 685 -35.92 10.18 -51.94
N VAL A 686 -37.08 10.40 -51.32
CA VAL A 686 -38.35 10.66 -51.99
C VAL A 686 -39.02 11.93 -51.48
N SER A 687 -39.62 12.71 -52.38
CA SER A 687 -40.42 13.89 -52.03
C SER A 687 -41.69 14.02 -52.87
N ALA A 688 -42.77 14.49 -52.24
CA ALA A 688 -44.07 14.78 -52.83
C ALA A 688 -44.81 15.86 -52.02
N PRO A 689 -45.75 16.63 -52.61
CA PRO A 689 -46.68 17.48 -51.87
C PRO A 689 -47.52 16.68 -50.87
N ALA A 690 -47.68 17.19 -49.65
CA ALA A 690 -48.50 16.53 -48.63
C ALA A 690 -50.00 16.54 -48.98
N ASP A 691 -50.52 17.68 -49.46
CA ASP A 691 -51.91 17.87 -49.88
C ASP A 691 -51.96 18.53 -51.27
N ASN A 692 -52.44 17.78 -52.26
CA ASN A 692 -52.54 18.24 -53.64
C ASN A 692 -54.01 18.47 -54.02
N ALA A 693 -54.32 19.69 -54.48
CA ALA A 693 -55.70 20.11 -54.80
C ALA A 693 -56.27 19.47 -56.08
N THR A 694 -55.46 18.65 -56.78
CA THR A 694 -55.84 17.94 -58.00
C THR A 694 -55.48 16.47 -57.88
N LEU A 695 -56.00 15.66 -58.80
CA LEU A 695 -55.67 14.24 -58.85
C LEU A 695 -54.26 13.93 -59.39
N THR A 696 -53.50 14.94 -59.86
CA THR A 696 -52.17 14.75 -60.47
C THR A 696 -51.05 15.26 -59.58
N VAL A 697 -50.11 14.40 -59.17
CA VAL A 697 -49.00 14.71 -58.26
C VAL A 697 -47.65 14.51 -58.95
N ALA A 698 -46.74 15.46 -58.79
CA ALA A 698 -45.35 15.32 -59.20
C ALA A 698 -44.49 14.78 -58.04
N PHE A 699 -43.71 13.73 -58.31
CA PHE A 699 -42.80 13.10 -57.37
C PHE A 699 -41.36 13.38 -57.78
N SER A 700 -40.46 13.40 -56.80
CA SER A 700 -39.04 13.65 -57.03
C SER A 700 -38.14 12.68 -56.26
N SER A 701 -37.14 12.14 -56.97
CA SER A 701 -36.05 11.33 -56.43
C SER A 701 -34.77 12.14 -56.16
N ALA A 702 -34.82 13.47 -56.28
CA ALA A 702 -33.63 14.33 -56.36
C ALA A 702 -32.65 14.27 -55.18
N GLY A 703 -33.03 13.68 -54.05
CA GLY A 703 -32.12 13.45 -52.91
C GLY A 703 -31.46 12.08 -52.89
N SER A 704 -31.77 11.20 -53.86
CA SER A 704 -31.18 9.87 -53.93
C SER A 704 -29.78 9.97 -54.53
N PHE A 705 -28.80 9.28 -53.93
CA PHE A 705 -27.41 9.28 -54.39
C PHE A 705 -26.78 7.91 -54.14
N ASP A 706 -25.68 7.64 -54.84
CA ASP A 706 -24.83 6.48 -54.61
C ASP A 706 -23.50 6.93 -54.01
N PRO A 707 -22.98 6.28 -52.94
CA PRO A 707 -21.59 6.47 -52.50
C PRO A 707 -20.58 6.19 -53.62
N ASP A 708 -20.87 5.21 -54.50
CA ASP A 708 -20.07 4.94 -55.68
C ASP A 708 -20.15 6.09 -56.68
N THR A 709 -19.04 6.78 -56.87
CA THR A 709 -19.00 7.94 -57.78
C THR A 709 -19.31 7.51 -59.22
N ASN A 710 -20.24 8.23 -59.87
CA ASN A 710 -20.72 8.05 -61.26
C ASN A 710 -21.74 6.91 -61.50
N ASP A 711 -22.33 6.33 -60.47
CA ASP A 711 -23.34 5.29 -60.69
C ASP A 711 -24.66 5.82 -61.26
N ALA A 712 -25.10 5.15 -62.33
CA ALA A 712 -26.35 5.46 -63.01
C ALA A 712 -27.51 4.76 -62.31
N LEU A 713 -28.14 5.48 -61.38
CA LEU A 713 -29.25 4.96 -60.59
C LEU A 713 -30.48 4.64 -61.45
N SER A 714 -31.07 3.48 -61.19
CA SER A 714 -32.38 3.09 -61.71
C SER A 714 -33.46 3.29 -60.65
N TYR A 715 -34.64 3.73 -61.08
CA TYR A 715 -35.74 4.10 -60.18
C TYR A 715 -36.93 3.17 -60.39
N GLN A 716 -37.57 2.77 -59.30
CA GLN A 716 -38.83 2.05 -59.32
C GLN A 716 -39.80 2.67 -58.32
N TRP A 717 -40.85 3.29 -58.84
CA TRP A 717 -41.92 3.89 -58.08
C TRP A 717 -43.09 2.92 -57.93
N ASN A 718 -43.65 2.86 -56.73
CA ASN A 718 -44.96 2.29 -56.43
C ASN A 718 -45.82 3.40 -55.84
N PHE A 719 -46.87 3.83 -56.56
CA PHE A 719 -47.71 4.96 -56.14
C PHE A 719 -48.79 4.58 -55.12
N GLY A 720 -48.83 3.33 -54.65
CA GLY A 720 -49.78 2.89 -53.62
C GLY A 720 -51.20 2.61 -54.13
N ASP A 721 -51.46 2.79 -55.42
CA ASP A 721 -52.72 2.46 -56.11
C ASP A 721 -52.60 1.25 -57.07
N GLY A 722 -51.47 0.55 -57.01
CA GLY A 722 -51.14 -0.58 -57.89
C GLY A 722 -50.45 -0.18 -59.20
N SER A 723 -50.24 1.12 -59.44
CA SER A 723 -49.44 1.63 -60.55
C SER A 723 -48.02 2.00 -60.12
N GLY A 724 -47.13 2.17 -61.11
CA GLY A 724 -45.72 2.48 -60.86
C GLY A 724 -45.06 3.18 -62.05
N SER A 725 -43.81 3.60 -61.85
CA SER A 725 -43.01 4.30 -62.85
C SER A 725 -41.52 3.97 -62.69
N SER A 726 -40.76 4.09 -63.78
CA SER A 726 -39.30 3.99 -63.76
C SER A 726 -38.59 5.32 -64.07
N ALA A 727 -39.34 6.42 -64.16
CA ALA A 727 -38.75 7.75 -64.36
C ALA A 727 -38.18 8.27 -63.04
N ALA A 728 -37.10 9.08 -63.10
CA ALA A 728 -36.51 9.69 -61.91
C ALA A 728 -37.51 10.61 -61.17
N ASN A 729 -38.19 11.50 -61.91
CA ASN A 729 -39.15 12.47 -61.35
C ASN A 729 -40.51 12.35 -62.07
N PRO A 730 -41.33 11.32 -61.76
CA PRO A 730 -42.58 11.08 -62.46
C PRO A 730 -43.69 12.02 -62.00
N SER A 731 -44.66 12.24 -62.89
CA SER A 731 -45.97 12.78 -62.54
C SER A 731 -47.01 11.67 -62.66
N HIS A 732 -47.88 11.52 -61.66
CA HIS A 732 -48.89 10.47 -61.62
C HIS A 732 -50.29 11.04 -61.33
N SER A 733 -51.31 10.51 -62.01
CA SER A 733 -52.71 10.92 -61.86
C SER A 733 -53.54 9.80 -61.24
N TYR A 734 -54.08 10.05 -60.06
CA TYR A 734 -54.94 9.10 -59.34
C TYR A 734 -56.37 9.11 -59.89
N SER A 735 -57.03 7.95 -59.91
CA SER A 735 -58.42 7.82 -60.38
C SER A 735 -59.46 8.27 -59.34
N ALA A 736 -59.07 8.45 -58.08
CA ALA A 736 -59.94 8.85 -56.98
C ALA A 736 -59.21 9.77 -56.00
N ALA A 737 -59.96 10.60 -55.29
CA ALA A 737 -59.43 11.36 -54.16
C ALA A 737 -59.13 10.41 -52.99
N GLY A 738 -58.02 10.63 -52.29
CA GLY A 738 -57.55 9.75 -51.22
C GLY A 738 -56.11 10.04 -50.79
N THR A 739 -55.65 9.33 -49.76
CA THR A 739 -54.26 9.37 -49.29
C THR A 739 -53.53 8.11 -49.73
N TYR A 740 -52.36 8.29 -50.35
CA TYR A 740 -51.56 7.22 -50.95
C TYR A 740 -50.16 7.20 -50.34
N ASN A 741 -49.67 6.00 -50.00
CA ASN A 741 -48.29 5.78 -49.57
C ASN A 741 -47.45 5.39 -50.79
N VAL A 742 -46.47 6.22 -51.12
CA VAL A 742 -45.65 6.10 -52.31
C VAL A 742 -44.26 5.65 -51.91
N THR A 743 -43.78 4.57 -52.49
CA THR A 743 -42.43 4.02 -52.26
C THR A 743 -41.58 4.21 -53.50
N LEU A 744 -40.37 4.70 -53.32
CA LEU A 744 -39.30 4.73 -54.30
C LEU A 744 -38.24 3.71 -53.91
N THR A 745 -37.95 2.77 -54.80
CA THR A 745 -36.76 1.92 -54.73
C THR A 745 -35.73 2.43 -55.72
N VAL A 746 -34.49 2.57 -55.29
CA VAL A 746 -33.36 3.00 -56.10
C VAL A 746 -32.37 1.84 -56.17
N THR A 747 -31.90 1.49 -57.36
CA THR A 747 -30.98 0.37 -57.58
C THR A 747 -29.82 0.82 -58.45
N ASP A 748 -28.61 0.50 -58.03
CA ASP A 748 -27.36 0.79 -58.75
C ASP A 748 -27.14 -0.20 -59.93
N PRO A 749 -26.06 -0.04 -60.73
CA PRO A 749 -25.66 -1.01 -61.75
C PRO A 749 -25.13 -2.35 -61.18
N GLY A 750 -24.61 -2.38 -59.95
CA GLY A 750 -24.13 -3.58 -59.25
C GLY A 750 -25.23 -4.52 -58.75
N GLY A 751 -26.49 -4.05 -58.74
CA GLY A 751 -27.68 -4.73 -58.27
C GLY A 751 -28.02 -4.50 -56.80
N LEU A 752 -27.32 -3.62 -56.07
CA LEU A 752 -27.70 -3.23 -54.71
C LEU A 752 -28.76 -2.13 -54.75
N SER A 753 -29.61 -2.07 -53.71
CA SER A 753 -30.78 -1.20 -53.70
C SER A 753 -31.18 -0.73 -52.31
N ASP A 754 -31.76 0.47 -52.24
CA ASP A 754 -32.43 1.03 -51.05
C ASP A 754 -33.83 1.54 -51.39
N SER A 755 -34.67 1.78 -50.39
CA SER A 755 -36.05 2.25 -50.58
C SER A 755 -36.50 3.28 -49.56
N ALA A 756 -37.19 4.32 -50.04
CA ALA A 756 -37.78 5.37 -49.21
C ALA A 756 -39.28 5.56 -49.52
N SER A 757 -40.08 6.02 -48.56
CA SER A 757 -41.53 6.23 -48.74
C SER A 757 -42.03 7.61 -48.29
N VAL A 758 -43.08 8.11 -48.95
CA VAL A 758 -43.78 9.35 -48.61
C VAL A 758 -45.30 9.18 -48.76
N THR A 759 -46.07 9.84 -47.90
CA THR A 759 -47.54 9.90 -48.01
C THR A 759 -48.00 11.18 -48.69
N THR A 760 -48.93 11.09 -49.65
CA THR A 760 -49.55 12.25 -50.33
C THR A 760 -51.07 12.11 -50.36
N THR A 761 -51.80 13.20 -50.14
CA THR A 761 -53.27 13.26 -50.22
C THR A 761 -53.69 14.04 -51.46
N VAL A 762 -54.61 13.50 -52.25
CA VAL A 762 -55.16 14.14 -53.47
C VAL A 762 -56.66 14.40 -53.35
N ASN A 763 -57.11 15.57 -53.81
CA ASN A 763 -58.50 16.04 -53.68
C ASN A 763 -59.21 16.23 -55.05
N ASN A 764 -60.56 16.25 -55.05
CA ASN A 764 -61.40 16.58 -56.22
C ASN A 764 -62.28 17.82 -55.95
N PRO A 765 -62.07 18.96 -56.64
CA PRO A 765 -62.79 20.22 -56.38
C PRO A 765 -64.30 20.21 -56.73
N ASP A 766 -64.79 19.26 -57.52
CA ASP A 766 -66.19 19.26 -58.01
C ASP A 766 -67.27 18.92 -56.93
N ASN A 767 -66.86 18.56 -55.70
CA ASN A 767 -67.76 18.09 -54.62
C ASN A 767 -67.94 19.08 -53.45
N MET A 768 -67.65 20.38 -53.61
CA MET A 768 -67.66 21.36 -52.50
C MET A 768 -68.92 22.26 -52.45
N LEU A 769 -69.37 22.63 -51.24
CA LEU A 769 -70.50 23.55 -50.96
C LEU A 769 -70.10 25.04 -51.05
N PRO A 770 -71.04 25.97 -51.32
CA PRO A 770 -70.75 27.40 -51.39
C PRO A 770 -70.61 28.02 -49.98
N GLY A 771 -69.77 29.05 -49.85
CA GLY A 771 -69.59 29.79 -48.60
C GLY A 771 -70.77 30.71 -48.25
N THR A 772 -70.83 31.21 -47.01
CA THR A 772 -71.84 32.18 -46.55
C THR A 772 -71.67 33.55 -47.23
N PRO A 773 -72.73 34.21 -47.73
CA PRO A 773 -72.62 35.53 -48.36
C PRO A 773 -72.14 36.62 -47.39
N GLY A 774 -71.56 37.68 -47.95
CA GLY A 774 -71.15 38.86 -47.17
C GLY A 774 -72.34 39.64 -46.59
N ALA A 775 -72.07 40.53 -45.63
CA ALA A 775 -73.10 41.21 -44.83
C ALA A 775 -74.18 41.94 -45.64
N LEU A 776 -75.43 41.80 -45.18
CA LEU A 776 -76.63 42.43 -45.75
C LEU A 776 -76.79 43.87 -45.24
N SER A 777 -77.12 44.79 -46.16
CA SER A 777 -77.29 46.23 -45.93
C SER A 777 -78.55 46.76 -46.65
N TYR A 778 -79.06 47.94 -46.24
CA TYR A 778 -80.23 48.57 -46.88
C TYR A 778 -80.16 50.10 -46.96
N SER A 779 -80.90 50.70 -47.90
CA SER A 779 -81.16 52.14 -47.99
C SER A 779 -82.63 52.42 -48.35
N VAL A 780 -83.22 53.49 -47.80
CA VAL A 780 -84.62 53.87 -48.01
C VAL A 780 -84.71 55.26 -48.64
N ASP A 781 -85.51 55.38 -49.70
CA ASP A 781 -85.92 56.67 -50.26
C ASP A 781 -87.40 56.90 -49.95
N LYS A 782 -87.73 58.04 -49.30
CA LYS A 782 -89.09 58.32 -48.81
C LYS A 782 -89.57 59.73 -49.13
N VAL A 783 -90.83 59.81 -49.51
CA VAL A 783 -91.54 61.05 -49.83
C VAL A 783 -92.77 61.16 -48.94
N VAL A 784 -92.95 62.32 -48.29
CA VAL A 784 -94.12 62.61 -47.44
C VAL A 784 -94.91 63.76 -48.05
N SER A 785 -96.21 63.58 -48.28
CA SER A 785 -97.09 64.60 -48.86
C SER A 785 -98.38 64.81 -48.04
N GLY A 786 -98.90 66.05 -48.01
CA GLY A 786 -100.11 66.45 -47.28
C GLY A 786 -99.89 67.40 -46.10
N TRP A 787 -100.93 68.11 -45.64
CA TRP A 787 -100.89 69.05 -44.51
C TRP A 787 -101.84 68.64 -43.38
N GLY A 788 -101.36 68.70 -42.13
CA GLY A 788 -102.10 68.26 -40.94
C GLY A 788 -102.19 66.73 -40.80
N TRP A 789 -103.29 66.25 -40.21
CA TRP A 789 -103.55 64.84 -39.88
C TRP A 789 -103.84 63.92 -41.09
N ARG A 790 -103.58 64.41 -42.31
CA ARG A 790 -103.64 63.67 -43.57
C ARG A 790 -102.28 63.76 -44.28
N LYS A 791 -101.26 63.10 -43.74
CA LYS A 791 -99.97 62.87 -44.43
C LYS A 791 -99.93 61.45 -44.98
N THR A 792 -99.41 61.29 -46.20
CA THR A 792 -99.15 60.00 -46.86
C THR A 792 -97.65 59.83 -47.08
N ILE A 793 -97.10 58.66 -46.73
CA ILE A 793 -95.70 58.27 -46.94
C ILE A 793 -95.64 57.27 -48.09
N SER A 794 -94.76 57.49 -49.08
CA SER A 794 -94.44 56.53 -50.14
C SER A 794 -92.94 56.50 -50.39
N GLY A 795 -92.40 55.37 -50.87
CA GLY A 795 -90.95 55.21 -51.04
C GLY A 795 -90.53 53.85 -51.58
N THR A 796 -89.21 53.62 -51.70
CA THR A 796 -88.60 52.33 -52.05
C THR A 796 -87.45 51.97 -51.11
N VAL A 797 -87.18 50.68 -50.97
CA VAL A 797 -86.11 50.08 -50.17
C VAL A 797 -85.18 49.32 -51.11
N LEU A 798 -83.88 49.58 -51.04
CA LEU A 798 -82.84 48.83 -51.76
C LEU A 798 -82.01 48.02 -50.75
N LEU A 799 -81.95 46.70 -50.94
CA LEU A 799 -81.15 45.74 -50.18
C LEU A 799 -79.87 45.37 -50.95
N GLY A 800 -78.77 45.08 -50.27
CA GLY A 800 -77.53 44.58 -50.90
C GLY A 800 -76.59 43.79 -49.99
N TRP A 801 -75.92 42.77 -50.53
CA TRP A 801 -75.00 41.84 -49.85
C TRP A 801 -73.71 41.55 -50.64
N GLY A 802 -72.75 40.83 -50.02
CA GLY A 802 -71.46 40.45 -50.63
C GLY A 802 -71.46 39.08 -51.31
N ARG A 803 -70.56 38.85 -52.29
CA ARG A 803 -70.45 37.56 -53.00
C ARG A 803 -69.90 36.45 -52.11
N ALA A 804 -70.33 35.21 -52.37
CA ALA A 804 -69.76 33.97 -51.84
C ALA A 804 -69.09 33.14 -52.94
N GLU A 805 -67.95 32.50 -52.64
CA GLU A 805 -67.27 31.58 -53.57
C GLU A 805 -68.16 30.35 -53.86
N LEU A 806 -68.08 29.87 -55.11
CA LEU A 806 -68.86 28.74 -55.63
C LEU A 806 -70.39 28.95 -55.65
N ALA A 807 -70.90 30.15 -55.35
CA ALA A 807 -72.33 30.47 -55.36
C ALA A 807 -72.84 30.80 -56.77
N SER A 808 -73.96 30.20 -57.17
CA SER A 808 -74.66 30.50 -58.44
C SER A 808 -75.94 31.31 -58.25
N GLU A 809 -76.54 31.29 -57.05
CA GLU A 809 -77.80 31.96 -56.74
C GLU A 809 -77.87 32.41 -55.27
N TYR A 810 -78.70 33.42 -54.98
CA TYR A 810 -78.97 33.89 -53.62
C TYR A 810 -80.47 33.90 -53.30
N GLU A 811 -80.85 33.48 -52.09
CA GLU A 811 -82.25 33.49 -51.63
C GLU A 811 -82.48 34.60 -50.60
N VAL A 812 -83.44 35.51 -50.87
CA VAL A 812 -83.84 36.60 -49.96
C VAL A 812 -85.10 36.19 -49.20
N TRP A 813 -85.02 36.24 -47.87
CA TRP A 813 -86.11 35.87 -46.97
C TRP A 813 -86.63 37.11 -46.25
N ARG A 814 -87.96 37.22 -46.14
CA ARG A 814 -88.67 38.33 -45.48
C ARG A 814 -89.45 37.79 -44.29
N CYS A 815 -89.48 38.56 -43.19
CA CYS A 815 -90.39 38.31 -42.07
C CYS A 815 -91.79 38.86 -42.34
N GLU A 816 -92.82 38.06 -42.04
CA GLU A 816 -94.17 38.54 -41.79
C GLU A 816 -94.47 38.49 -40.28
N GLU A 817 -94.77 39.65 -39.69
CA GLU A 817 -95.03 39.77 -38.25
C GLU A 817 -96.45 39.29 -37.91
N ILE A 818 -96.55 38.17 -37.21
CA ILE A 818 -97.83 37.67 -36.72
C ILE A 818 -97.99 38.12 -35.27
N THR A 819 -98.93 39.03 -35.03
CA THR A 819 -99.27 39.49 -33.67
C THR A 819 -100.51 38.76 -33.16
N SER A 820 -100.38 38.04 -32.04
CA SER A 820 -101.51 37.37 -31.38
C SER A 820 -101.71 37.91 -29.95
N GLY A 821 -102.96 37.93 -29.47
CA GLY A 821 -103.36 38.41 -28.13
C GLY A 821 -104.14 39.73 -28.10
N ARG A 822 -104.77 40.06 -26.96
CA ARG A 822 -105.51 41.32 -26.73
C ARG A 822 -104.96 42.09 -25.53
N GLY A 823 -104.98 43.43 -25.62
CA GLY A 823 -104.49 44.30 -24.55
C GLY A 823 -102.97 44.20 -24.36
N LYS A 824 -102.51 44.19 -23.10
CA LYS A 824 -101.08 44.18 -22.74
C LYS A 824 -100.35 42.85 -22.99
N ASN A 825 -101.05 41.78 -23.38
CA ASN A 825 -100.46 40.47 -23.67
C ASN A 825 -100.42 40.21 -25.19
N LYS A 826 -99.89 41.15 -25.98
CA LYS A 826 -99.58 40.91 -27.39
C LYS A 826 -98.19 40.30 -27.52
N THR A 827 -98.08 39.21 -28.29
CA THR A 827 -96.80 38.66 -28.72
C THR A 827 -96.72 38.75 -30.23
N THR A 828 -95.66 39.37 -30.71
CA THR A 828 -95.33 39.45 -32.14
C THR A 828 -94.20 38.47 -32.41
N ARG A 829 -94.39 37.57 -33.39
CA ARG A 829 -93.35 36.66 -33.88
C ARG A 829 -93.17 36.89 -35.38
N CYS A 830 -91.90 36.91 -35.80
CA CYS A 830 -91.54 36.85 -37.21
C CYS A 830 -91.60 35.42 -37.73
N ASP A 831 -92.41 35.18 -38.76
CA ASP A 831 -92.29 33.99 -39.58
C ASP A 831 -91.56 34.33 -40.87
N TYR A 832 -90.42 33.69 -41.11
CA TYR A 832 -89.58 33.97 -42.27
C TYR A 832 -89.89 32.98 -43.36
N SER A 833 -90.23 33.49 -44.54
CA SER A 833 -90.37 32.68 -45.74
C SER A 833 -89.51 33.25 -46.85
N SER A 834 -89.04 32.37 -47.74
CA SER A 834 -88.37 32.79 -48.97
C SER A 834 -89.29 33.72 -49.73
N TRP A 835 -88.85 34.96 -49.88
CA TRP A 835 -89.59 35.99 -50.57
C TRP A 835 -89.25 35.96 -52.06
N LEU A 836 -87.97 35.77 -52.38
CA LEU A 836 -87.49 35.72 -53.76
C LEU A 836 -86.10 35.06 -53.85
N ALA A 837 -85.81 34.42 -54.99
CA ALA A 837 -84.46 34.03 -55.36
C ALA A 837 -83.90 34.99 -56.42
N VAL A 838 -82.66 35.43 -56.23
CA VAL A 838 -81.95 36.41 -57.07
C VAL A 838 -80.73 35.74 -57.67
N THR A 839 -80.74 35.58 -59.00
CA THR A 839 -79.65 34.92 -59.73
C THR A 839 -78.57 35.93 -60.08
N GLY A 840 -77.33 35.70 -59.63
CA GLY A 840 -76.14 36.46 -60.02
C GLY A 840 -76.03 37.91 -59.51
N GLU A 841 -77.12 38.55 -59.11
CA GLU A 841 -77.12 39.91 -58.54
C GLU A 841 -77.11 39.88 -57.02
N THR A 842 -76.30 40.74 -56.39
CA THR A 842 -76.21 40.84 -54.93
C THR A 842 -77.02 42.01 -54.35
N ARG A 843 -78.03 42.50 -55.08
CA ARG A 843 -78.88 43.64 -54.70
C ARG A 843 -80.33 43.41 -55.10
N TYR A 844 -81.28 44.01 -54.39
CA TYR A 844 -82.72 43.90 -54.65
C TYR A 844 -83.50 45.14 -54.21
N THR A 845 -84.50 45.59 -54.97
CA THR A 845 -85.31 46.79 -54.66
C THR A 845 -86.79 46.43 -54.48
N THR A 846 -87.44 46.94 -53.43
CA THR A 846 -88.87 46.71 -53.14
C THR A 846 -89.57 48.01 -52.68
N PRO A 847 -90.89 48.19 -52.88
CA PRO A 847 -91.63 49.33 -52.33
C PRO A 847 -91.56 49.42 -50.79
N LEU A 848 -91.54 50.64 -50.25
CA LEU A 848 -91.64 50.90 -48.81
C LEU A 848 -93.10 50.68 -48.36
N ILE A 849 -93.30 49.84 -47.34
CA ILE A 849 -94.62 49.53 -46.80
C ILE A 849 -94.82 50.15 -45.41
N ASP A 850 -96.08 50.31 -45.01
CA ASP A 850 -96.44 50.91 -43.72
C ASP A 850 -96.21 49.90 -42.58
N GLY A 851 -95.06 50.03 -41.89
CA GLY A 851 -94.62 49.14 -40.81
C GLY A 851 -93.16 48.67 -40.98
N ALA A 852 -92.55 48.17 -39.90
CA ALA A 852 -91.20 47.62 -39.94
C ALA A 852 -91.16 46.21 -40.57
N VAL A 853 -90.14 45.89 -41.36
CA VAL A 853 -89.96 44.59 -42.03
C VAL A 853 -88.51 44.10 -41.91
N HIS A 854 -88.31 42.82 -41.65
CA HIS A 854 -86.97 42.22 -41.49
C HIS A 854 -86.57 41.35 -42.69
N TYR A 855 -85.27 41.35 -43.06
CA TYR A 855 -84.71 40.59 -44.19
C TYR A 855 -83.40 39.85 -43.85
N LYS A 856 -83.16 38.69 -44.50
CA LYS A 856 -81.90 37.89 -44.53
C LYS A 856 -81.64 37.27 -45.90
N VAL A 857 -80.39 36.89 -46.21
CA VAL A 857 -79.99 36.26 -47.49
C VAL A 857 -79.07 35.05 -47.30
N ARG A 858 -79.08 34.04 -48.17
CA ARG A 858 -78.08 32.95 -48.22
C ARG A 858 -77.69 32.58 -49.65
N ALA A 859 -76.54 31.94 -49.84
CA ALA A 859 -76.05 31.47 -51.15
C ALA A 859 -76.44 30.03 -51.44
N ARG A 860 -76.54 29.70 -52.73
CA ARG A 860 -76.88 28.37 -53.25
C ARG A 860 -76.02 28.04 -54.47
N ASN A 861 -75.69 26.75 -54.62
CA ASN A 861 -75.28 26.14 -55.88
C ASN A 861 -75.97 24.79 -56.09
N ALA A 862 -75.59 24.06 -57.14
CA ALA A 862 -76.17 22.75 -57.46
C ALA A 862 -75.97 21.68 -56.37
N ASN A 863 -74.93 21.84 -55.53
CA ASN A 863 -74.55 20.88 -54.50
C ASN A 863 -75.13 21.20 -53.12
N GLY A 864 -75.65 22.42 -52.90
CA GLY A 864 -76.34 22.77 -51.66
C GLY A 864 -76.38 24.27 -51.38
N VAL A 865 -76.70 24.63 -50.13
CA VAL A 865 -76.86 26.01 -49.67
C VAL A 865 -75.89 26.32 -48.53
N SER A 866 -75.52 27.59 -48.43
CA SER A 866 -74.75 28.13 -47.30
C SER A 866 -75.65 28.47 -46.11
N ASP A 867 -75.02 28.90 -45.01
CA ASP A 867 -75.71 29.63 -43.93
C ASP A 867 -76.21 31.02 -44.39
N PHE A 868 -77.04 31.67 -43.57
CA PHE A 868 -77.60 33.00 -43.82
C PHE A 868 -76.66 34.15 -43.40
N THR A 869 -76.83 35.31 -44.05
CA THR A 869 -76.27 36.61 -43.66
C THR A 869 -76.87 37.14 -42.35
N ASN A 870 -76.35 38.28 -41.87
CA ASN A 870 -77.00 39.07 -40.82
C ASN A 870 -78.42 39.53 -41.24
N GLU A 871 -79.26 39.77 -40.22
CA GLU A 871 -80.60 40.36 -40.37
C GLU A 871 -80.54 41.88 -40.48
N VAL A 872 -81.44 42.48 -41.27
CA VAL A 872 -81.67 43.93 -41.28
C VAL A 872 -83.16 44.26 -41.14
N VAL A 873 -83.48 45.34 -40.41
CA VAL A 873 -84.86 45.80 -40.17
C VAL A 873 -85.08 47.13 -40.88
N VAL A 874 -86.13 47.22 -41.68
CA VAL A 874 -86.46 48.40 -42.49
C VAL A 874 -87.81 48.97 -42.07
N SER A 875 -87.86 50.26 -41.72
CA SER A 875 -89.07 50.95 -41.28
C SER A 875 -89.31 52.24 -42.08
N PRO A 876 -90.57 52.67 -42.28
CA PRO A 876 -90.91 53.88 -43.05
C PRO A 876 -90.47 55.23 -42.44
#